data_AF-A0A2W2FFW5-F1
#
_entry.id   AF-A0A2W2FFW5-F1
#
_cell.length_a   1.000
_cell.length_b   1.000
_cell.length_c   1.000
_cell.angle_alpha   90.00
_cell.angle_beta   90.00
_cell.angle_gamma   90.00
#
_symmetry.space_group_name_H-M   'P 1'
#
loop_
_entity.id
_entity.type
_entity.pdbx_description
1 polymer ?
#
loop_
_entity_poly.entity_id
_entity_poly.type
_entity_poly.pdbx_seq_one_letter_code
_entity_poly.pdbx_strand_id
1 'polypeptide(L)'
;MESMRVEAGREIAVRVAGLPSAVLAELRLPHTAELVAHLTVERRRLAAEAAALSGELFDLIGRADSARAALVGLRRALAPGHRPPSARLVELCPLPPPLAERVTAWLRGRHEWDERRAELAEVLAKEHADALDRVRAACSRPVFRRGLLLSGEELSATLDRWLADPGRPPRQGKVLRLVKYLARASAKTSPFGSFMVSALTGWDDCPLDPAGALDPVTVAEVPGAFLDAVRDTLLADPRLAERVPLRANPSLTRLAGDECLFVRRSPGERIVTVRRTPAIDLCLRHAGSSPTAPRLAELLAAEGAEPDDAGRFVARLVAAQLLIPWSPVADDDPDPFGGWARWLGDAPESGNERELGDAPLGLAPELRELAAALRPVRPGPDDGRERRARVAAASAAVAARLGVAAPAEPAHEIEVSAARPAPPDLSAEVLADLDAVRRWLSVFDWKVPVRVEVGAFCRERFGAGSRTPFLEVCRQATAALPHLFGPAAMPWFLELTGEDRLRELERLRERARALARSATLERGQVLADTADWPAWLTSPAAAGFYLQTLPGESAGLRPQGRPGKVVVNAVHAGHGRASGRLHHLLGRAGVAPERPERAGLPLAEFGGRFGSALNTRTPSTVHEIDLPGAASGRDPRHRVPLGELLVEHDPRTDLVSLFSERHGRIDPVHLGMMGELALPAVAGFLERAFAPTYLFHPSVPPLISLRELAGTGTPQRFPRVSVGDVVVQRARWTVPADQVPARSGPDGEHLLALAGWRAELGIPERCFVRGWKPGAELGKARKPGYVDFSSWHLVALFEREARSNAVLVIDEALPDPLAEGAPAHVTEYHVEIGVSR
;
A
#
# COMPACT_ATOMS: atom_id res chain seq x y z
N MET A 1 -36.38 13.97 3.82
CA MET A 1 -35.03 13.50 4.19
C MET A 1 -35.20 12.15 4.86
N GLU A 2 -35.27 11.07 4.07
CA GLU A 2 -35.13 9.72 4.62
C GLU A 2 -33.76 9.61 5.30
N SER A 3 -33.71 9.03 6.50
CA SER A 3 -32.47 8.94 7.27
C SER A 3 -31.52 7.95 6.59
N MET A 4 -30.47 8.45 5.93
CA MET A 4 -29.39 7.61 5.38
C MET A 4 -28.79 6.76 6.51
N ARG A 5 -28.83 5.44 6.37
CA ARG A 5 -28.23 4.52 7.35
C ARG A 5 -26.79 4.21 6.96
N VAL A 6 -25.91 4.12 7.96
CA VAL A 6 -24.53 3.64 7.78
C VAL A 6 -24.59 2.13 7.58
N GLU A 7 -23.97 1.65 6.51
CA GLU A 7 -23.88 0.22 6.22
C GLU A 7 -22.41 -0.21 6.11
N ALA A 8 -22.09 -1.27 6.83
CA ALA A 8 -20.85 -2.01 6.61
C ALA A 8 -21.06 -2.97 5.44
N GLY A 9 -20.05 -3.10 4.58
CA GLY A 9 -20.05 -4.11 3.51
C GLY A 9 -20.21 -5.50 4.10
N ARG A 10 -21.04 -6.33 3.47
CA ARG A 10 -21.34 -7.70 3.95
C ARG A 10 -20.13 -8.64 3.95
N GLU A 11 -19.11 -8.30 3.17
CA GLU A 11 -17.90 -9.09 3.01
C GLU A 11 -16.67 -8.31 3.49
N ILE A 12 -15.80 -9.01 4.20
CA ILE A 12 -14.57 -8.50 4.81
C ILE A 12 -13.40 -9.30 4.25
N ALA A 13 -12.40 -8.61 3.71
CA ALA A 13 -11.15 -9.26 3.36
C ALA A 13 -10.20 -9.25 4.57
N VAL A 14 -9.64 -10.40 4.90
CA VAL A 14 -8.74 -10.59 6.04
C VAL A 14 -7.33 -10.88 5.53
N ARG A 15 -6.34 -10.21 6.12
CA ARG A 15 -4.92 -10.41 5.84
C ARG A 15 -4.21 -10.83 7.12
N VAL A 16 -3.58 -11.99 7.10
CA VAL A 16 -2.92 -12.58 8.26
C VAL A 16 -1.43 -12.71 7.96
N ALA A 17 -0.57 -12.23 8.88
CA ALA A 17 0.87 -12.40 8.78
C ALA A 17 1.23 -13.89 8.72
N GLY A 18 2.16 -14.28 7.84
CA GLY A 18 2.48 -15.69 7.60
C GLY A 18 3.19 -16.39 8.77
N LEU A 19 3.90 -15.63 9.60
CA LEU A 19 4.52 -16.14 10.83
C LEU A 19 3.84 -15.55 12.08
N PRO A 20 3.82 -16.30 13.20
CA PRO A 20 3.26 -15.81 14.45
C PRO A 20 4.11 -14.69 15.03
N SER A 21 3.48 -13.77 15.75
CA SER A 21 4.14 -12.64 16.42
C SER A 21 5.20 -13.10 17.43
N ALA A 22 5.05 -14.30 18.01
CA ALA A 22 6.03 -14.93 18.91
C ALA A 22 7.45 -15.03 18.32
N VAL A 23 7.58 -15.08 16.98
CA VAL A 23 8.90 -15.02 16.31
C VAL A 23 9.64 -13.73 16.66
N LEU A 24 8.93 -12.62 16.82
CA LEU A 24 9.54 -11.34 17.20
C LEU A 24 10.13 -11.40 18.63
N ALA A 25 9.47 -12.14 19.54
CA ALA A 25 9.98 -12.36 20.89
C ALA A 25 11.27 -13.17 20.88
N GLU A 26 11.41 -14.14 19.96
CA GLU A 26 12.64 -14.93 19.78
C GLU A 26 13.86 -14.06 19.38
N LEU A 27 13.63 -12.87 18.80
CA LEU A 27 14.67 -11.92 18.40
C LEU A 27 15.19 -11.04 19.55
N ARG A 28 14.54 -11.06 20.72
CA ARG A 28 14.85 -10.19 21.86
C ARG A 28 16.00 -10.74 22.71
N LEU A 29 16.61 -9.83 23.47
CA LEU A 29 17.63 -10.04 24.49
C LEU A 29 17.04 -9.62 25.85
N PRO A 30 16.17 -10.46 26.46
CA PRO A 30 15.36 -10.05 27.60
C PRO A 30 16.19 -9.59 28.80
N HIS A 31 17.26 -10.30 29.17
CA HIS A 31 18.07 -9.93 30.35
C HIS A 31 18.87 -8.65 30.11
N THR A 32 19.42 -8.49 28.90
CA THR A 32 20.09 -7.26 28.47
C THR A 32 19.11 -6.09 28.50
N ALA A 33 17.89 -6.27 27.99
CA ALA A 33 16.87 -5.22 27.97
C ALA A 33 16.44 -4.81 29.38
N GLU A 34 16.20 -5.78 30.27
CA GLU A 34 15.90 -5.54 31.68
C GLU A 34 17.04 -4.79 32.38
N LEU A 35 18.29 -5.21 32.18
CA LEU A 35 19.45 -4.56 32.76
C LEU A 35 19.63 -3.12 32.22
N VAL A 36 19.46 -2.91 30.92
CA VAL A 36 19.52 -1.57 30.30
C VAL A 36 18.40 -0.67 30.81
N ALA A 37 17.18 -1.18 30.95
CA ALA A 37 16.05 -0.45 31.50
C ALA A 37 16.31 -0.04 32.95
N HIS A 38 16.74 -0.98 33.79
CA HIS A 38 17.12 -0.75 35.19
C HIS A 38 18.23 0.31 35.31
N LEU A 39 19.35 0.12 34.59
CA LEU A 39 20.47 1.07 34.59
C LEU A 39 20.06 2.47 34.09
N THR A 40 19.12 2.56 33.15
CA THR A 40 18.64 3.85 32.64
C THR A 40 17.79 4.58 33.67
N VAL A 41 16.90 3.87 34.38
CA VAL A 41 16.07 4.42 35.46
C VAL A 41 16.94 4.86 36.63
N GLU A 42 17.84 3.98 37.10
CA GLU A 42 18.74 4.29 38.21
C GLU A 42 19.70 5.44 37.88
N ARG A 43 20.21 5.53 36.64
CA ARG A 43 21.02 6.68 36.21
C ARG A 43 20.26 7.99 36.34
N ARG A 44 18.97 8.02 35.95
CA ARG A 44 18.12 9.23 36.07
C ARG A 44 17.86 9.60 37.51
N ARG A 45 17.54 8.61 38.35
CA ARG A 45 17.36 8.78 39.80
C ARG A 45 18.62 9.35 40.45
N LEU A 46 19.79 8.76 40.18
CA LEU A 46 21.08 9.22 40.69
C LEU A 46 21.43 10.63 40.19
N ALA A 47 21.11 10.97 38.94
CA ALA A 47 21.35 12.30 38.40
C ALA A 47 20.45 13.37 39.04
N ALA A 48 19.17 13.06 39.27
CA ALA A 48 18.24 13.95 39.95
C ALA A 48 18.67 14.19 41.40
N GLU A 49 19.06 13.13 42.11
CA GLU A 49 19.55 13.23 43.49
C GLU A 49 20.88 14.00 43.56
N ALA A 50 21.82 13.76 42.63
CA ALA A 50 23.06 14.52 42.54
C ALA A 50 22.81 16.01 42.32
N ALA A 51 21.82 16.37 41.50
CA ALA A 51 21.45 17.76 41.26
C ALA A 51 20.88 18.42 42.54
N ALA A 52 20.01 17.73 43.27
CA ALA A 52 19.48 18.20 44.55
C ALA A 52 20.60 18.39 45.60
N LEU A 53 21.44 17.36 45.78
CA LEU A 53 22.60 17.41 46.67
C LEU A 53 23.59 18.53 46.29
N SER A 54 23.82 18.76 44.99
CA SER A 54 24.70 19.84 44.51
C SER A 54 24.14 21.23 44.83
N GLY A 55 22.81 21.39 44.82
CA GLY A 55 22.13 22.61 45.26
C GLY A 55 22.33 22.86 46.76
N GLU A 56 22.07 21.86 47.59
CA GLU A 56 22.23 21.98 49.06
C GLU A 56 23.70 22.18 49.47
N LEU A 57 24.64 21.51 48.78
CA LEU A 57 26.07 21.73 49.00
C LEU A 57 26.51 23.13 48.59
N PHE A 58 25.89 23.76 47.57
CA PHE A 58 26.21 25.14 47.20
C PHE A 58 25.89 26.11 48.34
N ASP A 59 24.75 25.93 49.00
CA ASP A 59 24.36 26.75 50.15
C ASP A 59 25.31 26.56 51.34
N LEU A 60 25.74 25.31 51.59
CA LEU A 60 26.73 25.00 52.63
C LEU A 60 28.11 25.58 52.32
N ILE A 61 28.55 25.53 51.06
CA ILE A 61 29.82 26.13 50.60
C ILE A 61 29.82 27.65 50.85
N GLY A 62 28.67 28.31 50.66
CA GLY A 62 28.53 29.75 50.91
C GLY A 62 28.71 30.15 52.38
N ARG A 63 28.57 29.21 53.31
CA ARG A 63 28.66 29.43 54.78
C ARG A 63 29.91 28.81 55.41
N ALA A 64 30.75 28.14 54.63
CA ALA A 64 31.89 27.38 55.13
C ALA A 64 33.22 28.12 54.96
N ASP A 65 34.00 28.22 56.04
CA ASP A 65 35.37 28.76 56.01
C ASP A 65 36.41 27.67 55.72
N SER A 66 36.81 26.88 56.73
CA SER A 66 37.91 25.91 56.62
C SER A 66 37.57 24.65 55.79
N ALA A 67 36.29 24.27 55.71
CA ALA A 67 35.83 23.07 54.99
C ALA A 67 35.45 23.35 53.52
N ARG A 68 35.60 24.59 53.05
CA ARG A 68 35.14 25.03 51.72
C ARG A 68 35.70 24.19 50.59
N ALA A 69 37.00 23.87 50.62
CA ALA A 69 37.66 23.08 49.59
C ALA A 69 37.13 21.64 49.50
N ALA A 70 36.86 21.00 50.64
CA ALA A 70 36.31 19.65 50.69
C ALA A 70 34.87 19.61 50.15
N LEU A 71 34.02 20.56 50.55
CA LEU A 71 32.65 20.68 50.06
C LEU A 71 32.59 20.97 48.55
N VAL A 72 33.50 21.82 48.03
CA VAL A 72 33.65 22.04 46.58
C VAL A 72 34.08 20.75 45.87
N GLY A 73 35.02 20.00 46.46
CA GLY A 73 35.44 18.70 45.94
C GLY A 73 34.29 17.69 45.86
N LEU A 74 33.50 17.58 46.93
CA LEU A 74 32.32 16.73 46.98
C LEU A 74 31.27 17.15 45.94
N ARG A 75 30.98 18.45 45.85
CA ARG A 75 30.05 18.99 44.84
C ARG A 75 30.52 18.74 43.41
N ARG A 76 31.82 18.83 43.14
CA ARG A 76 32.40 18.47 41.83
C ARG A 76 32.28 16.97 41.55
N ALA A 77 32.44 16.12 42.56
CA ALA A 77 32.31 14.67 42.39
C ALA A 77 30.86 14.22 42.09
N LEU A 78 29.86 15.03 42.46
CA LEU A 78 28.46 14.82 42.07
C LEU A 78 28.18 15.24 40.61
N ALA A 79 29.09 15.96 39.95
CA ALA A 79 28.87 16.38 38.58
C ALA A 79 28.92 15.18 37.61
N PRO A 80 28.15 15.21 36.50
CA PRO A 80 28.15 14.13 35.52
C PRO A 80 29.56 13.77 35.03
N GLY A 81 29.83 12.47 34.85
CA GLY A 81 31.11 11.97 34.33
C GLY A 81 32.29 11.97 35.31
N HIS A 82 32.10 12.42 36.56
CA HIS A 82 33.15 12.41 37.56
C HIS A 82 33.22 11.07 38.31
N ARG A 83 34.41 10.75 38.83
CA ARG A 83 34.60 9.59 39.69
C ARG A 83 33.90 9.82 41.04
N PRO A 84 33.37 8.76 41.69
CA PRO A 84 32.83 8.88 43.04
C PRO A 84 33.87 9.49 44.00
N PRO A 85 33.45 10.37 44.93
CA PRO A 85 34.34 10.94 45.92
C PRO A 85 34.92 9.83 46.82
N SER A 86 36.17 9.98 47.26
CA SER A 86 36.77 9.05 48.21
C SER A 86 36.11 9.18 49.59
N ALA A 87 36.08 8.11 50.38
CA ALA A 87 35.56 8.12 51.75
C ALA A 87 36.19 9.24 52.59
N ARG A 88 37.51 9.43 52.45
CA ARG A 88 38.27 10.51 53.11
C ARG A 88 37.78 11.91 52.73
N LEU A 89 37.37 12.14 51.48
CA LEU A 89 36.82 13.44 51.06
C LEU A 89 35.46 13.70 51.70
N VAL A 90 34.63 12.66 51.82
CA VAL A 90 33.31 12.75 52.47
C VAL A 90 33.46 13.02 53.97
N GLU A 91 34.40 12.36 54.65
CA GLU A 91 34.70 12.57 56.08
C GLU A 91 35.17 14.00 56.39
N LEU A 92 35.81 14.68 55.45
CA LEU A 92 36.27 16.06 55.60
C LEU A 92 35.15 17.11 55.41
N CYS A 93 33.95 16.68 55.01
CA CYS A 93 32.81 17.57 54.79
C CYS A 93 31.91 17.63 56.05
N PRO A 94 31.68 18.81 56.65
CA PRO A 94 30.80 18.95 57.81
C PRO A 94 29.33 18.95 57.36
N LEU A 95 28.83 17.80 56.92
CA LEU A 95 27.47 17.62 56.42
C LEU A 95 26.49 17.49 57.60
N PRO A 96 25.35 18.22 57.60
CA PRO A 96 24.25 17.94 58.52
C PRO A 96 23.78 16.48 58.39
N PRO A 97 23.33 15.82 59.47
CA PRO A 97 22.98 14.39 59.44
C PRO A 97 22.03 13.97 58.30
N PRO A 98 20.94 14.70 58.00
CA PRO A 98 20.06 14.35 56.88
C PRO A 98 20.74 14.42 55.51
N LEU A 99 21.68 15.35 55.32
CA LEU A 99 22.43 15.48 54.07
C LEU A 99 23.52 14.40 53.96
N ALA A 100 24.18 14.07 55.08
CA ALA A 100 25.17 13.00 55.13
C ALA A 100 24.55 11.64 54.74
N GLU A 101 23.37 11.31 55.28
CA GLU A 101 22.64 10.08 54.95
C GLU A 101 22.32 9.98 53.45
N ARG A 102 21.86 11.07 52.84
CA ARG A 102 21.55 11.11 51.41
C ARG A 102 22.79 11.01 50.54
N VAL A 103 23.90 11.66 50.92
CA VAL A 103 25.19 11.49 50.23
C VAL A 103 25.67 10.05 50.30
N THR A 104 25.60 9.40 51.47
CA THR A 104 25.96 7.99 51.63
C THR A 104 25.06 7.07 50.80
N ALA A 105 23.74 7.30 50.79
CA ALA A 105 22.80 6.55 49.97
C ALA A 105 23.08 6.71 48.47
N TRP A 106 23.39 7.93 48.02
CA TRP A 106 23.77 8.20 46.64
C TRP A 106 25.06 7.48 46.24
N LEU A 107 26.09 7.47 47.11
CA LEU A 107 27.35 6.76 46.85
C LEU A 107 27.15 5.26 46.72
N ARG A 108 26.32 4.67 47.58
CA ARG A 108 25.95 3.26 47.50
C ARG A 108 25.26 2.95 46.17
N GLY A 109 24.22 3.72 45.81
CA GLY A 109 23.52 3.53 44.55
C GLY A 109 24.42 3.75 43.32
N ARG A 110 25.36 4.71 43.39
CA ARG A 110 26.34 4.94 42.32
C ARG A 110 27.28 3.75 42.13
N HIS A 111 27.73 3.13 43.23
CA HIS A 111 28.57 1.94 43.21
C HIS A 111 27.83 0.72 42.66
N GLU A 112 26.62 0.44 43.17
CA GLU A 112 25.75 -0.63 42.67
C GLU A 112 25.47 -0.46 41.16
N TRP A 113 25.26 0.78 40.70
CA TRP A 113 25.10 1.05 39.27
C TRP A 113 26.36 0.75 38.47
N ASP A 114 27.56 1.09 38.96
CA ASP A 114 28.83 0.79 38.26
C ASP A 114 29.09 -0.72 38.17
N GLU A 115 28.79 -1.48 39.24
CA GLU A 115 28.90 -2.94 39.24
C GLU A 115 27.94 -3.57 38.21
N ARG A 116 26.66 -3.21 38.24
CA ARG A 116 25.65 -3.70 37.29
C ARG A 116 25.95 -3.30 35.85
N ARG A 117 26.53 -2.11 35.65
CA ARG A 117 26.98 -1.65 34.34
C ARG A 117 28.14 -2.51 33.81
N ALA A 118 29.06 -2.94 34.67
CA ALA A 118 30.17 -3.80 34.26
C ALA A 118 29.70 -5.19 33.78
N GLU A 119 28.61 -5.72 34.35
CA GLU A 119 27.98 -7.00 33.94
C GLU A 119 27.40 -6.95 32.51
N LEU A 120 27.02 -5.76 32.01
CA LEU A 120 26.27 -5.60 30.77
C LEU A 120 26.99 -6.18 29.53
N ALA A 121 28.32 -6.08 29.47
CA ALA A 121 29.09 -6.56 28.32
C ALA A 121 29.04 -8.09 28.20
N GLU A 122 29.14 -8.81 29.32
CA GLU A 122 29.10 -10.27 29.36
C GLU A 122 27.69 -10.80 29.05
N VAL A 123 26.67 -10.21 29.68
CA VAL A 123 25.26 -10.57 29.45
C VAL A 123 24.88 -10.37 27.98
N LEU A 124 25.25 -9.22 27.39
CA LEU A 124 24.99 -8.92 25.99
C LEU A 124 25.66 -9.92 25.05
N ALA A 125 26.94 -10.23 25.28
CA ALA A 125 27.69 -11.15 24.42
C ALA A 125 27.05 -12.55 24.42
N LYS A 126 26.65 -13.05 25.59
CA LYS A 126 25.97 -14.34 25.75
C LYS A 126 24.61 -14.34 25.05
N GLU A 127 23.72 -13.42 25.39
CA GLU A 127 22.37 -13.41 24.81
C GLU A 127 22.38 -13.16 23.30
N HIS A 128 23.34 -12.38 22.79
CA HIS A 128 23.48 -12.15 21.36
C HIS A 128 23.84 -13.43 20.59
N ALA A 129 24.71 -14.28 21.15
CA ALA A 129 25.00 -15.59 20.58
C ALA A 129 23.76 -16.49 20.56
N ASP A 130 23.04 -16.57 21.68
CA ASP A 130 21.79 -17.34 21.78
C ASP A 130 20.71 -16.83 20.82
N ALA A 131 20.63 -15.50 20.64
CA ALA A 131 19.70 -14.89 19.70
C ALA A 131 20.02 -15.25 18.24
N LEU A 132 21.29 -15.44 17.90
CA LEU A 132 21.69 -15.86 16.55
C LEU A 132 21.20 -17.29 16.24
N ASP A 133 21.27 -18.20 17.21
CA ASP A 133 20.71 -19.54 17.09
C ASP A 133 19.18 -19.53 16.97
N ARG A 134 18.50 -18.67 17.76
CA ARG A 134 17.05 -18.46 17.63
C ARG A 134 16.66 -17.90 16.26
N VAL A 135 17.42 -16.95 15.72
CA VAL A 135 17.23 -16.44 14.35
C VAL A 135 17.35 -17.57 13.32
N ARG A 136 18.36 -18.44 13.45
CA ARG A 136 18.53 -19.60 12.56
C ARG A 136 17.32 -20.52 12.61
N ALA A 137 16.85 -20.84 13.82
CA ALA A 137 15.66 -21.69 14.02
C ALA A 137 14.39 -21.04 13.45
N ALA A 138 14.18 -19.75 13.66
CA ALA A 138 13.05 -19.03 13.06
C ALA A 138 13.10 -19.04 11.52
N CYS A 139 14.31 -18.93 10.94
CA CYS A 139 14.50 -19.00 9.49
C CYS A 139 14.28 -20.39 8.88
N SER A 140 14.34 -21.48 9.66
CA SER A 140 14.14 -22.84 9.13
C SER A 140 12.68 -23.17 8.80
N ARG A 141 11.73 -22.34 9.29
CA ARG A 141 10.29 -22.56 9.11
C ARG A 141 9.91 -22.59 7.62
N PRO A 142 9.13 -23.59 7.15
CA PRO A 142 8.77 -23.73 5.73
C PRO A 142 8.11 -22.47 5.14
N VAL A 143 7.16 -21.87 5.88
CA VAL A 143 6.48 -20.62 5.49
C VAL A 143 7.50 -19.49 5.26
N PHE A 144 8.54 -19.39 6.10
CA PHE A 144 9.58 -18.38 5.91
C PHE A 144 10.43 -18.65 4.67
N ARG A 145 10.89 -19.89 4.50
CA ARG A 145 11.76 -20.30 3.39
C ARG A 145 11.10 -20.03 2.04
N ARG A 146 9.81 -20.37 1.87
CA ARG A 146 9.06 -20.10 0.63
C ARG A 146 9.02 -18.62 0.29
N GLY A 147 8.65 -17.76 1.25
CA GLY A 147 8.55 -16.32 1.02
C GLY A 147 9.93 -15.69 0.77
N LEU A 148 10.98 -16.22 1.39
CA LEU A 148 12.36 -15.77 1.18
C LEU A 148 12.83 -16.04 -0.26
N LEU A 149 12.38 -17.11 -0.92
CA LEU A 149 12.72 -17.40 -2.32
C LEU A 149 12.35 -16.24 -3.26
N LEU A 150 11.25 -15.55 -2.99
CA LEU A 150 10.80 -14.38 -3.77
C LEU A 150 11.72 -13.16 -3.58
N SER A 151 12.51 -13.12 -2.52
CA SER A 151 13.48 -12.03 -2.28
C SER A 151 14.78 -12.18 -3.08
N GLY A 152 15.00 -13.33 -3.73
CA GLY A 152 16.17 -13.64 -4.55
C GLY A 152 16.90 -14.91 -4.11
N GLU A 153 17.46 -15.61 -5.09
CA GLU A 153 18.11 -16.93 -4.88
C GLU A 153 19.33 -16.87 -3.98
N GLU A 154 20.10 -15.78 -4.06
CA GLU A 154 21.34 -15.60 -3.30
C GLU A 154 21.09 -15.69 -1.79
N LEU A 155 20.07 -14.98 -1.28
CA LEU A 155 19.78 -14.95 0.15
C LEU A 155 19.22 -16.29 0.63
N SER A 156 18.39 -16.94 -0.17
CA SER A 156 17.89 -18.28 0.15
C SER A 156 19.01 -19.32 0.17
N ALA A 157 19.92 -19.31 -0.81
CA ALA A 157 21.07 -20.22 -0.83
C ALA A 157 22.04 -19.97 0.34
N THR A 158 22.21 -18.70 0.75
CA THR A 158 22.94 -18.37 1.98
C THR A 158 22.28 -18.97 3.22
N LEU A 159 20.95 -18.92 3.33
CA LEU A 159 20.23 -19.55 4.43
C LEU A 159 20.37 -21.08 4.38
N ASP A 160 20.20 -21.70 3.22
CA ASP A 160 20.32 -23.16 3.06
C ASP A 160 21.71 -23.66 3.53
N ARG A 161 22.79 -22.96 3.18
CA ARG A 161 24.14 -23.28 3.69
C ARG A 161 24.28 -23.10 5.20
N TRP A 162 23.65 -22.07 5.77
CA TRP A 162 23.72 -21.83 7.22
C TRP A 162 22.92 -22.88 8.01
N LEU A 163 21.81 -23.35 7.47
CA LEU A 163 21.04 -24.44 8.05
C LEU A 163 21.81 -25.77 7.99
N ALA A 164 22.56 -26.01 6.91
CA ALA A 164 23.39 -27.21 6.74
C ALA A 164 24.66 -27.20 7.62
N ASP A 165 25.26 -26.03 7.85
CA ASP A 165 26.42 -25.86 8.73
C ASP A 165 26.16 -24.77 9.80
N PRO A 166 25.48 -25.13 10.91
CA PRO A 166 25.16 -24.23 12.01
C PRO A 166 26.35 -23.45 12.59
N GLY A 167 27.56 -24.04 12.56
CA GLY A 167 28.78 -23.48 13.13
C GLY A 167 29.41 -22.37 12.30
N ARG A 168 28.93 -22.15 11.07
CA ARG A 168 29.45 -21.16 10.13
C ARG A 168 28.40 -20.11 9.76
N PRO A 169 28.09 -19.16 10.65
CA PRO A 169 27.06 -18.15 10.38
C PRO A 169 27.43 -17.25 9.19
N PRO A 170 26.43 -16.77 8.42
CA PRO A 170 26.65 -15.79 7.38
C PRO A 170 27.23 -14.49 7.94
N ARG A 171 27.83 -13.68 7.05
CA ARG A 171 28.22 -12.31 7.40
C ARG A 171 27.02 -11.54 7.95
N GLN A 172 27.27 -10.69 8.95
CA GLN A 172 26.25 -9.90 9.64
C GLN A 172 25.26 -9.20 8.69
N GLY A 173 25.74 -8.65 7.56
CA GLY A 173 24.87 -8.01 6.56
C GLY A 173 23.78 -8.93 5.98
N LYS A 174 24.04 -10.24 5.84
CA LYS A 174 23.06 -11.23 5.40
C LYS A 174 22.13 -11.63 6.53
N VAL A 175 22.63 -11.80 7.75
CA VAL A 175 21.81 -12.06 8.95
C VAL A 175 20.78 -10.94 9.13
N LEU A 176 21.21 -9.67 9.04
CA LEU A 176 20.29 -8.53 9.14
C LEU A 176 19.24 -8.51 8.01
N ARG A 177 19.56 -8.99 6.80
CA ARG A 177 18.56 -9.15 5.73
C ARG A 177 17.54 -10.25 6.07
N LEU A 178 17.97 -11.37 6.66
CA LEU A 178 17.07 -12.43 7.11
C LEU A 178 16.15 -11.93 8.22
N VAL A 179 16.69 -11.26 9.23
CA VAL A 179 15.91 -10.66 10.34
C VAL A 179 14.91 -9.62 9.82
N LYS A 180 15.28 -8.79 8.84
CA LYS A 180 14.35 -7.85 8.20
C LYS A 180 13.14 -8.57 7.58
N TYR A 181 13.35 -9.74 6.98
CA TYR A 181 12.26 -10.54 6.43
C TYR A 181 11.46 -11.29 7.50
N LEU A 182 12.09 -11.79 8.58
CA LEU A 182 11.37 -12.37 9.71
C LEU A 182 10.43 -11.34 10.35
N ALA A 183 10.93 -10.13 10.58
CA ALA A 183 10.13 -9.03 11.09
C ALA A 183 8.99 -8.65 10.13
N ARG A 184 9.24 -8.66 8.81
CA ARG A 184 8.17 -8.46 7.81
C ARG A 184 7.10 -9.56 7.88
N ALA A 185 7.50 -10.83 7.96
CA ALA A 185 6.60 -11.97 7.94
C ALA A 185 5.77 -12.14 9.22
N SER A 186 6.20 -11.51 10.33
CA SER A 186 5.55 -11.63 11.65
C SER A 186 4.82 -10.36 12.07
N ALA A 187 5.30 -9.17 11.67
CA ALA A 187 4.76 -7.89 12.11
C ALA A 187 3.95 -7.13 11.04
N LYS A 188 3.85 -7.63 9.80
CA LYS A 188 3.22 -6.89 8.68
C LYS A 188 2.21 -7.73 7.90
N THR A 189 1.05 -7.14 7.65
CA THR A 189 -0.04 -7.71 6.83
C THR A 189 0.04 -7.24 5.38
N SER A 190 1.26 -7.11 4.85
CA SER A 190 1.47 -6.61 3.48
C SER A 190 1.78 -7.77 2.52
N PRO A 191 1.13 -7.85 1.33
CA PRO A 191 1.36 -8.93 0.37
C PRO A 191 2.84 -9.14 0.02
N PHE A 192 3.32 -10.38 0.15
CA PHE A 192 4.64 -10.86 -0.31
C PHE A 192 4.76 -12.38 -0.18
N GLY A 193 4.28 -13.15 -1.17
CA GLY A 193 4.28 -14.61 -1.11
C GLY A 193 3.64 -15.13 0.18
N SER A 194 4.31 -16.12 0.78
CA SER A 194 3.89 -16.77 2.02
C SER A 194 4.07 -15.94 3.30
N PHE A 195 4.55 -14.70 3.21
CA PHE A 195 4.63 -13.81 4.38
C PHE A 195 3.26 -13.22 4.77
N MET A 196 2.22 -13.43 3.95
CA MET A 196 0.86 -13.00 4.26
C MET A 196 -0.14 -13.88 3.52
N VAL A 197 -1.19 -14.32 4.22
CA VAL A 197 -2.31 -15.07 3.66
C VAL A 197 -3.55 -14.18 3.61
N SER A 198 -4.26 -14.17 2.48
CA SER A 198 -5.53 -13.45 2.32
C SER A 198 -6.74 -14.39 2.33
N ALA A 199 -7.81 -14.01 3.02
CA ALA A 199 -9.05 -14.78 3.15
C ALA A 199 -10.29 -13.87 3.13
N LEU A 200 -11.47 -14.43 2.90
CA LEU A 200 -12.75 -13.73 3.00
C LEU A 200 -13.53 -14.21 4.23
N THR A 201 -14.28 -13.30 4.84
CA THR A 201 -15.23 -13.60 5.91
C THR A 201 -16.43 -12.64 5.83
N GLY A 202 -17.56 -13.02 6.41
CA GLY A 202 -18.76 -12.21 6.57
C GLY A 202 -19.10 -11.99 8.05
N TRP A 203 -19.99 -11.04 8.31
CA TRP A 203 -20.42 -10.73 9.69
C TRP A 203 -21.16 -11.88 10.38
N ASP A 204 -21.86 -12.71 9.61
CA ASP A 204 -22.64 -13.86 10.10
C ASP A 204 -21.83 -15.16 10.18
N ASP A 205 -20.55 -15.15 9.76
CA ASP A 205 -19.72 -16.36 9.76
C ASP A 205 -19.32 -16.75 11.19
N CYS A 206 -19.49 -18.03 11.53
CA CYS A 206 -19.05 -18.57 12.81
C CYS A 206 -17.51 -18.47 12.93
N PRO A 207 -16.97 -18.01 14.07
CA PRO A 207 -15.55 -17.77 14.22
C PRO A 207 -14.78 -19.10 14.16
N LEU A 208 -13.99 -19.29 13.09
CA LEU A 208 -12.74 -20.02 13.23
C LEU A 208 -11.75 -19.07 13.92
N ASP A 209 -11.07 -19.56 14.96
CA ASP A 209 -9.92 -18.87 15.53
C ASP A 209 -8.99 -18.42 14.37
N PRO A 210 -8.53 -17.16 14.30
CA PRO A 210 -7.51 -16.74 13.34
C PRO A 210 -6.24 -17.62 13.38
N ALA A 211 -6.00 -18.33 14.49
CA ALA A 211 -4.96 -19.36 14.61
C ALA A 211 -5.34 -20.73 14.00
N GLY A 212 -6.60 -20.91 13.57
CA GLY A 212 -7.06 -22.05 12.79
C GLY A 212 -6.26 -22.15 11.50
N ALA A 213 -5.92 -23.38 11.10
CA ALA A 213 -5.10 -23.59 9.91
C ALA A 213 -5.79 -23.01 8.67
N LEU A 214 -5.34 -21.84 8.23
CA LEU A 214 -5.82 -21.18 7.01
C LEU A 214 -5.62 -22.04 5.76
N ASP A 215 -4.94 -23.19 5.83
CA ASP A 215 -4.72 -24.14 4.72
C ASP A 215 -4.47 -23.41 3.37
N PRO A 216 -3.41 -22.58 3.32
CA PRO A 216 -3.22 -21.65 2.22
C PRO A 216 -3.03 -22.39 0.88
N VAL A 217 -3.43 -21.74 -0.20
CA VAL A 217 -3.19 -22.15 -1.59
C VAL A 217 -2.36 -21.05 -2.25
N THR A 218 -1.27 -21.44 -2.90
CA THR A 218 -0.41 -20.52 -3.65
C THR A 218 -0.95 -20.34 -5.06
N VAL A 219 -1.30 -19.11 -5.39
CA VAL A 219 -1.67 -18.66 -6.74
C VAL A 219 -0.47 -17.92 -7.34
N ALA A 220 -0.14 -18.23 -8.61
CA ALA A 220 0.90 -17.51 -9.32
C ALA A 220 0.37 -16.76 -10.54
N GLU A 221 0.84 -15.53 -10.69
CA GLU A 221 0.50 -14.64 -11.79
C GLU A 221 1.77 -14.14 -12.44
N VAL A 222 1.87 -14.31 -13.76
CA VAL A 222 2.91 -13.65 -14.53
C VAL A 222 2.70 -12.12 -14.52
N PRO A 223 3.74 -11.31 -14.77
CA PRO A 223 3.59 -9.87 -14.88
C PRO A 223 2.54 -9.47 -15.94
N GLY A 224 1.71 -8.48 -15.62
CA GLY A 224 0.62 -8.03 -16.50
C GLY A 224 1.12 -7.56 -17.88
N ALA A 225 2.30 -6.94 -17.94
CA ALA A 225 2.93 -6.52 -19.20
C ALA A 225 3.26 -7.70 -20.12
N PHE A 226 3.64 -8.86 -19.56
CA PHE A 226 3.87 -10.07 -20.35
C PHE A 226 2.55 -10.64 -20.89
N LEU A 227 1.49 -10.67 -20.08
CA LEU A 227 0.15 -11.05 -20.54
C LEU A 227 -0.38 -10.13 -21.66
N ASP A 228 -0.21 -8.82 -21.50
CA ASP A 228 -0.62 -7.84 -22.51
C ASP A 228 0.21 -8.01 -23.80
N ALA A 229 1.51 -8.25 -23.71
CA ALA A 229 2.36 -8.51 -24.88
C ALA A 229 1.98 -9.80 -25.61
N VAL A 230 1.72 -10.90 -24.88
CA VAL A 230 1.26 -12.16 -25.49
C VAL A 230 -0.08 -11.96 -26.21
N ARG A 231 -1.05 -11.32 -25.55
CA ARG A 231 -2.35 -11.00 -26.16
C ARG A 231 -2.18 -10.15 -27.42
N ASP A 232 -1.46 -9.05 -27.31
CA ASP A 232 -1.35 -8.07 -28.39
C ASP A 232 -0.60 -8.67 -29.60
N THR A 233 0.42 -9.51 -29.38
CA THR A 233 1.11 -10.24 -30.46
C THR A 233 0.22 -11.30 -31.11
N LEU A 234 -0.54 -12.08 -30.34
CA LEU A 234 -1.50 -13.05 -30.89
C LEU A 234 -2.54 -12.37 -31.78
N LEU A 235 -3.10 -11.24 -31.32
CA LEU A 235 -4.12 -10.50 -32.07
C LEU A 235 -3.57 -9.77 -33.29
N ALA A 236 -2.25 -9.58 -33.38
CA ALA A 236 -1.58 -8.95 -34.52
C ALA A 236 -1.05 -9.95 -35.56
N ASP A 237 -1.12 -11.26 -35.31
CA ASP A 237 -0.62 -12.29 -36.22
C ASP A 237 -1.48 -12.33 -37.51
N PRO A 238 -0.91 -12.03 -38.70
CA PRO A 238 -1.67 -12.04 -39.95
C PRO A 238 -2.31 -13.39 -40.28
N ARG A 239 -1.73 -14.50 -39.79
CA ARG A 239 -2.29 -15.85 -39.99
C ARG A 239 -3.59 -16.07 -39.23
N LEU A 240 -3.89 -15.22 -38.24
CA LEU A 240 -5.13 -15.24 -37.47
C LEU A 240 -6.14 -14.18 -37.95
N ALA A 241 -5.87 -13.47 -39.04
CA ALA A 241 -6.70 -12.35 -39.51
C ALA A 241 -8.16 -12.75 -39.78
N GLU A 242 -8.43 -13.99 -40.20
CA GLU A 242 -9.79 -14.53 -40.41
C GLU A 242 -10.52 -14.91 -39.12
N ARG A 243 -9.83 -14.94 -37.99
CA ARG A 243 -10.37 -15.39 -36.68
C ARG A 243 -10.41 -14.28 -35.65
N VAL A 244 -9.65 -13.21 -35.85
CA VAL A 244 -9.58 -12.07 -34.95
C VAL A 244 -10.71 -11.08 -35.29
N PRO A 245 -11.76 -10.98 -34.45
CA PRO A 245 -12.79 -9.98 -34.66
C PRO A 245 -12.21 -8.58 -34.46
N LEU A 246 -12.64 -7.65 -35.29
CA LEU A 246 -12.37 -6.23 -35.15
C LEU A 246 -13.58 -5.51 -34.57
N ARG A 247 -13.33 -4.50 -33.75
CA ARG A 247 -14.35 -3.56 -33.29
C ARG A 247 -13.90 -2.12 -33.53
N ALA A 248 -14.85 -1.20 -33.50
CA ALA A 248 -14.51 0.22 -33.43
C ALA A 248 -13.78 0.51 -32.12
N ASN A 249 -12.81 1.42 -32.15
CA ASN A 249 -12.17 1.89 -30.93
C ASN A 249 -13.25 2.46 -29.99
N PRO A 250 -13.39 1.96 -28.74
CA PRO A 250 -14.48 2.38 -27.85
C PRO A 250 -14.34 3.84 -27.39
N SER A 251 -13.18 4.46 -27.64
CA SER A 251 -12.95 5.88 -27.42
C SER A 251 -13.33 6.76 -28.61
N LEU A 252 -13.87 6.20 -29.69
CA LEU A 252 -14.25 6.97 -30.87
C LEU A 252 -15.33 8.00 -30.53
N THR A 253 -14.95 9.27 -30.55
CA THR A 253 -15.80 10.43 -30.31
C THR A 253 -16.00 11.18 -31.62
N ARG A 254 -17.25 11.43 -32.00
CA ARG A 254 -17.58 12.26 -33.17
C ARG A 254 -17.65 13.72 -32.76
N LEU A 255 -16.96 14.60 -33.49
CA LEU A 255 -17.03 16.05 -33.28
C LEU A 255 -18.05 16.68 -34.25
N ALA A 256 -18.27 17.99 -34.12
CA ALA A 256 -19.03 18.75 -35.11
C ALA A 256 -18.31 18.72 -36.48
N GLY A 257 -19.04 18.32 -37.53
CA GLY A 257 -18.50 18.17 -38.89
C GLY A 257 -18.02 16.73 -39.19
N ASP A 258 -16.95 16.63 -39.99
CA ASP A 258 -16.42 15.35 -40.48
C ASP A 258 -15.26 14.80 -39.63
N GLU A 259 -15.00 15.31 -38.42
CA GLU A 259 -13.87 14.89 -37.60
C GLU A 259 -14.25 13.92 -36.48
N CYS A 260 -13.36 12.98 -36.20
CA CYS A 260 -13.46 12.06 -35.07
C CYS A 260 -12.17 12.09 -34.24
N LEU A 261 -12.31 12.02 -32.91
CA LEU A 261 -11.23 11.77 -31.97
C LEU A 261 -11.25 10.31 -31.51
N PHE A 262 -10.08 9.75 -31.23
CA PHE A 262 -9.96 8.49 -30.51
C PHE A 262 -8.58 8.37 -29.85
N VAL A 263 -8.43 7.44 -28.92
CA VAL A 263 -7.21 7.16 -28.20
C VAL A 263 -6.41 6.06 -28.92
N ARG A 264 -5.17 6.37 -29.27
CA ARG A 264 -4.16 5.44 -29.76
C ARG A 264 -3.18 5.13 -28.62
N ARG A 265 -2.84 3.86 -28.40
CA ARG A 265 -2.04 3.38 -27.24
C ARG A 265 -0.54 3.20 -27.50
N SER A 266 -0.11 3.02 -28.75
CA SER A 266 1.28 2.68 -29.09
C SER A 266 1.89 3.66 -30.10
N PRO A 267 3.12 4.19 -29.87
CA PRO A 267 4.11 3.86 -28.82
C PRO A 267 3.87 4.55 -27.46
N GLY A 268 2.70 5.16 -27.26
CA GLY A 268 2.23 5.73 -26.00
C GLY A 268 0.80 6.23 -26.18
N GLU A 269 0.09 6.46 -25.08
CA GLU A 269 -1.30 6.91 -25.14
C GLU A 269 -1.40 8.34 -25.68
N ARG A 270 -2.11 8.52 -26.79
CA ARG A 270 -2.33 9.81 -27.47
C ARG A 270 -3.76 9.90 -27.98
N ILE A 271 -4.35 11.09 -27.89
CA ILE A 271 -5.62 11.40 -28.53
C ILE A 271 -5.32 11.91 -29.94
N VAL A 272 -5.85 11.23 -30.95
CA VAL A 272 -5.62 11.51 -32.38
C VAL A 272 -6.91 11.91 -33.07
N THR A 273 -6.80 12.71 -34.12
CA THR A 273 -7.93 13.14 -34.96
C THR A 273 -7.85 12.48 -36.33
N VAL A 274 -9.00 12.07 -36.85
CA VAL A 274 -9.14 11.60 -38.23
C VAL A 274 -10.35 12.25 -38.88
N ARG A 275 -10.25 12.55 -40.18
CA ARG A 275 -11.38 12.98 -40.99
C ARG A 275 -12.15 11.75 -41.50
N ARG A 276 -13.46 11.74 -41.30
CA ARG A 276 -14.38 10.74 -41.80
C ARG A 276 -14.43 10.78 -43.33
N THR A 277 -14.48 9.60 -43.91
CA THR A 277 -14.71 9.38 -45.34
C THR A 277 -15.79 8.31 -45.49
N PRO A 278 -16.45 8.19 -46.65
CA PRO A 278 -17.46 7.15 -46.86
C PRO A 278 -16.95 5.73 -46.55
N ALA A 279 -15.69 5.44 -46.88
CA ALA A 279 -15.04 4.17 -46.59
C ALA A 279 -14.83 3.95 -45.07
N ILE A 280 -14.40 4.97 -44.32
CA ILE A 280 -14.32 4.89 -42.86
C ILE A 280 -15.70 4.65 -42.26
N ASP A 281 -16.70 5.40 -42.70
CA ASP A 281 -18.06 5.27 -42.18
C ASP A 281 -18.65 3.89 -42.45
N LEU A 282 -18.35 3.29 -43.61
CA LEU A 282 -18.73 1.91 -43.89
C LEU A 282 -18.10 0.94 -42.89
N CYS A 283 -16.78 1.01 -42.71
CA CYS A 283 -16.09 0.14 -41.76
C CYS A 283 -16.65 0.29 -40.34
N LEU A 284 -16.92 1.52 -39.90
CA LEU A 284 -17.47 1.79 -38.57
C LEU A 284 -18.92 1.30 -38.40
N ARG A 285 -19.76 1.39 -39.44
CA ARG A 285 -21.13 0.83 -39.41
C ARG A 285 -21.09 -0.69 -39.22
N HIS A 286 -20.19 -1.39 -39.90
CA HIS A 286 -20.07 -2.85 -39.81
C HIS A 286 -19.30 -3.32 -38.58
N ALA A 287 -18.49 -2.47 -37.94
CA ALA A 287 -17.72 -2.84 -36.75
C ALA A 287 -18.57 -3.35 -35.57
N GLY A 288 -19.87 -2.98 -35.52
CA GLY A 288 -20.81 -3.45 -34.49
C GLY A 288 -21.11 -4.95 -34.55
N SER A 289 -20.93 -5.61 -35.69
CA SER A 289 -21.06 -7.06 -35.84
C SER A 289 -19.74 -7.82 -35.63
N SER A 290 -18.71 -7.13 -35.13
CA SER A 290 -17.37 -7.68 -34.89
C SER A 290 -16.74 -8.43 -36.08
N PRO A 291 -16.70 -7.84 -37.29
CA PRO A 291 -16.19 -8.50 -38.49
C PRO A 291 -14.67 -8.69 -38.43
N THR A 292 -14.16 -9.61 -39.23
CA THR A 292 -12.70 -9.81 -39.41
C THR A 292 -12.14 -8.80 -40.41
N ALA A 293 -10.82 -8.63 -40.44
CA ALA A 293 -10.17 -7.72 -41.40
C ALA A 293 -10.47 -8.10 -42.86
N PRO A 294 -10.37 -9.38 -43.29
CA PRO A 294 -10.74 -9.80 -44.63
C PRO A 294 -12.21 -9.52 -44.95
N ARG A 295 -13.12 -9.76 -44.00
CA ARG A 295 -14.54 -9.51 -44.20
C ARG A 295 -14.86 -8.02 -44.43
N LEU A 296 -14.17 -7.11 -43.73
CA LEU A 296 -14.30 -5.67 -43.98
C LEU A 296 -13.74 -5.28 -45.36
N ALA A 297 -12.64 -5.89 -45.79
CA ALA A 297 -12.09 -5.65 -47.12
C ALA A 297 -13.04 -6.11 -48.23
N GLU A 298 -13.68 -7.28 -48.08
CA GLU A 298 -14.74 -7.74 -48.99
C GLU A 298 -15.91 -6.77 -49.08
N LEU A 299 -16.37 -6.23 -47.94
CA LEU A 299 -17.47 -5.26 -47.91
C LEU A 299 -17.10 -3.95 -48.62
N LEU A 300 -15.86 -3.48 -48.49
CA LEU A 300 -15.37 -2.33 -49.24
C LEU A 300 -15.25 -2.62 -50.74
N ALA A 301 -14.81 -3.82 -51.10
CA ALA A 301 -14.71 -4.23 -52.50
C ALA A 301 -16.10 -4.33 -53.17
N ALA A 302 -17.11 -4.82 -52.43
CA ALA A 302 -18.49 -4.84 -52.89
C ALA A 302 -19.08 -3.44 -53.17
N GLU A 303 -18.52 -2.40 -52.54
CA GLU A 303 -18.87 -1.00 -52.78
C GLU A 303 -17.98 -0.31 -53.83
N GLY A 304 -17.19 -1.09 -54.58
CA GLY A 304 -16.42 -0.61 -55.72
C GLY A 304 -14.95 -0.25 -55.44
N ALA A 305 -14.40 -0.63 -54.28
CA ALA A 305 -12.96 -0.54 -54.05
C ALA A 305 -12.21 -1.71 -54.72
N GLU A 306 -11.00 -1.48 -55.23
CA GLU A 306 -10.13 -2.57 -55.66
C GLU A 306 -9.75 -3.46 -54.46
N PRO A 307 -9.85 -4.80 -54.55
CA PRO A 307 -9.67 -5.70 -53.40
C PRO A 307 -8.36 -5.50 -52.61
N ASP A 308 -7.24 -5.30 -53.33
CA ASP A 308 -5.94 -5.07 -52.71
C ASP A 308 -5.88 -3.73 -51.96
N ASP A 309 -6.51 -2.68 -52.51
CA ASP A 309 -6.60 -1.38 -51.86
C ASP A 309 -7.53 -1.43 -50.65
N ALA A 310 -8.63 -2.18 -50.72
CA ALA A 310 -9.52 -2.42 -49.60
C ALA A 310 -8.78 -3.11 -48.43
N GLY A 311 -8.00 -4.15 -48.74
CA GLY A 311 -7.16 -4.84 -47.75
C GLY A 311 -6.13 -3.92 -47.09
N ARG A 312 -5.37 -3.16 -47.91
CA ARG A 312 -4.41 -2.17 -47.40
C ARG A 312 -5.08 -1.08 -46.57
N PHE A 313 -6.28 -0.65 -46.97
CA PHE A 313 -7.03 0.37 -46.26
C PHE A 313 -7.47 -0.11 -44.87
N VAL A 314 -8.06 -1.32 -44.76
CA VAL A 314 -8.42 -1.90 -43.45
C VAL A 314 -7.19 -2.07 -42.56
N ALA A 315 -6.08 -2.57 -43.11
CA ALA A 315 -4.82 -2.69 -42.38
C ALA A 315 -4.33 -1.34 -41.83
N ARG A 316 -4.48 -0.25 -42.60
CA ARG A 316 -4.18 1.12 -42.12
C ARG A 316 -5.13 1.57 -40.99
N LEU A 317 -6.42 1.22 -41.04
CA LEU A 317 -7.35 1.54 -39.95
C LEU A 317 -7.00 0.80 -38.65
N VAL A 318 -6.56 -0.46 -38.76
CA VAL A 318 -6.08 -1.28 -37.64
C VAL A 318 -4.77 -0.73 -37.08
N ALA A 319 -3.80 -0.43 -37.94
CA ALA A 319 -2.52 0.16 -37.54
C ALA A 319 -2.68 1.55 -36.90
N ALA A 320 -3.66 2.34 -37.36
CA ALA A 320 -4.05 3.60 -36.75
C ALA A 320 -4.79 3.42 -35.42
N GLN A 321 -5.32 2.22 -35.13
CA GLN A 321 -6.20 1.88 -34.01
C GLN A 321 -7.56 2.57 -34.04
N LEU A 322 -8.07 2.92 -35.23
CA LEU A 322 -9.48 3.32 -35.38
C LEU A 322 -10.39 2.09 -35.30
N LEU A 323 -9.95 0.99 -35.91
CA LEU A 323 -10.43 -0.35 -35.64
C LEU A 323 -9.40 -1.05 -34.77
N ILE A 324 -9.85 -1.81 -33.77
CA ILE A 324 -8.95 -2.56 -32.89
C ILE A 324 -9.35 -4.04 -32.87
N PRO A 325 -8.37 -4.95 -32.80
CA PRO A 325 -8.62 -6.34 -32.49
C PRO A 325 -9.37 -6.50 -31.17
N TRP A 326 -10.35 -7.39 -31.14
CA TRP A 326 -11.08 -7.77 -29.93
C TRP A 326 -10.63 -9.15 -29.47
N SER A 327 -10.16 -9.24 -28.22
CA SER A 327 -9.68 -10.52 -27.69
C SER A 327 -10.87 -11.46 -27.41
N PRO A 328 -10.79 -12.73 -27.82
CA PRO A 328 -11.79 -13.74 -27.47
C PRO A 328 -11.72 -14.16 -26.00
N VAL A 329 -10.66 -13.79 -25.29
CA VAL A 329 -10.46 -14.05 -23.85
C VAL A 329 -10.51 -12.73 -23.10
N ALA A 330 -11.37 -12.64 -22.10
CA ALA A 330 -11.52 -11.44 -21.29
C ALA A 330 -10.32 -11.23 -20.36
N ASP A 331 -10.08 -9.97 -19.97
CA ASP A 331 -8.96 -9.63 -19.09
C ASP A 331 -9.10 -10.21 -17.67
N ASP A 332 -10.31 -10.57 -17.24
CA ASP A 332 -10.64 -11.17 -15.95
C ASP A 332 -10.75 -12.70 -15.94
N ASP A 333 -10.48 -13.35 -17.09
CA ASP A 333 -10.45 -14.81 -17.21
C ASP A 333 -9.42 -15.41 -16.21
N PRO A 334 -9.79 -16.42 -15.40
CA PRO A 334 -8.88 -17.04 -14.43
C PRO A 334 -7.75 -17.87 -15.06
N ASP A 335 -7.89 -18.26 -16.33
CA ASP A 335 -6.93 -19.05 -17.12
C ASP A 335 -6.77 -18.47 -18.55
N PRO A 336 -6.15 -17.29 -18.70
CA PRO A 336 -6.08 -16.62 -19.99
C PRO A 336 -5.24 -17.41 -21.01
N PHE A 337 -4.17 -18.08 -20.56
CA PHE A 337 -3.31 -18.87 -21.44
C PHE A 337 -4.00 -20.15 -21.92
N GLY A 338 -4.76 -20.85 -21.06
CA GLY A 338 -5.58 -21.97 -21.49
C GLY A 338 -6.73 -21.52 -22.39
N GLY A 339 -7.33 -20.35 -22.13
CA GLY A 339 -8.32 -19.71 -22.99
C GLY A 339 -7.79 -19.46 -24.40
N TRP A 340 -6.62 -18.85 -24.53
CA TRP A 340 -5.97 -18.66 -25.83
C TRP A 340 -5.57 -19.98 -26.47
N ALA A 341 -5.07 -20.96 -25.71
CA ALA A 341 -4.72 -22.26 -26.27
C ALA A 341 -5.94 -23.02 -26.84
N ARG A 342 -7.12 -22.91 -26.19
CA ARG A 342 -8.39 -23.47 -26.71
C ARG A 342 -8.82 -22.73 -27.97
N TRP A 343 -8.83 -21.40 -27.94
CA TRP A 343 -9.12 -20.59 -29.13
C TRP A 343 -8.20 -20.95 -30.29
N LEU A 344 -6.90 -21.11 -30.08
CA LEU A 344 -5.97 -21.53 -31.12
C LEU A 344 -6.23 -22.98 -31.59
N GLY A 345 -6.56 -23.91 -30.68
CA GLY A 345 -6.81 -25.31 -30.99
C GLY A 345 -8.09 -25.61 -31.77
N ASP A 346 -9.15 -24.81 -31.60
CA ASP A 346 -10.44 -25.00 -32.31
C ASP A 346 -10.42 -24.44 -33.76
N ALA A 347 -9.24 -24.23 -34.35
CA ALA A 347 -9.12 -23.77 -35.73
C ALA A 347 -9.38 -24.96 -36.69
N PRO A 348 -10.28 -24.85 -37.67
CA PRO A 348 -10.41 -25.88 -38.69
C PRO A 348 -9.09 -26.01 -39.47
N GLU A 349 -8.68 -27.24 -39.76
CA GLU A 349 -7.66 -27.60 -40.74
C GLU A 349 -8.16 -27.20 -42.14
N SER A 350 -8.26 -25.90 -42.44
CA SER A 350 -8.69 -25.44 -43.74
C SER A 350 -7.56 -25.71 -44.74
N GLY A 351 -7.82 -26.71 -45.58
CA GLY A 351 -6.90 -27.34 -46.53
C GLY A 351 -6.06 -26.39 -47.38
N ASN A 352 -4.75 -26.47 -47.17
CA ASN A 352 -3.72 -26.65 -48.21
C ASN A 352 -2.37 -26.83 -47.49
N GLU A 353 -2.12 -28.05 -47.01
CA GLU A 353 -0.88 -28.44 -46.33
C GLU A 353 0.34 -28.56 -47.27
N ARG A 354 0.26 -28.08 -48.50
CA ARG A 354 1.36 -28.18 -49.47
C ARG A 354 1.76 -26.77 -49.88
N GLU A 355 2.92 -26.34 -49.39
CA GLU A 355 3.77 -25.19 -49.80
C GLU A 355 3.94 -24.00 -48.84
N LEU A 356 3.56 -24.10 -47.56
CA LEU A 356 4.07 -23.20 -46.52
C LEU A 356 4.81 -24.00 -45.43
N GLY A 357 6.14 -24.05 -45.52
CA GLY A 357 6.95 -24.28 -44.32
C GLY A 357 6.63 -23.18 -43.31
N ASP A 358 6.36 -23.57 -42.06
CA ASP A 358 5.78 -22.77 -40.95
C ASP A 358 4.25 -22.76 -40.85
N ALA A 359 3.70 -23.91 -40.43
CA ALA A 359 2.31 -24.11 -40.06
C ALA A 359 1.75 -23.00 -39.14
N PRO A 360 0.47 -22.57 -39.33
CA PRO A 360 -0.23 -21.82 -38.30
C PRO A 360 -0.39 -22.70 -37.04
N LEU A 361 -0.30 -22.09 -35.86
CA LEU A 361 -0.85 -22.59 -34.57
C LEU A 361 -0.08 -23.62 -33.72
N GLY A 362 1.21 -23.88 -33.98
CA GLY A 362 2.05 -24.71 -33.10
C GLY A 362 2.31 -24.16 -31.68
N LEU A 363 1.70 -23.03 -31.26
CA LEU A 363 1.90 -22.36 -29.97
C LEU A 363 0.95 -22.84 -28.86
N ALA A 364 -0.15 -23.51 -29.23
CA ALA A 364 -1.12 -24.01 -28.25
C ALA A 364 -0.49 -24.95 -27.19
N PRO A 365 0.48 -25.84 -27.52
CA PRO A 365 1.19 -26.64 -26.52
C PRO A 365 1.92 -25.80 -25.46
N GLU A 366 2.69 -24.79 -25.86
CA GLU A 366 3.45 -23.92 -24.94
C GLU A 366 2.51 -23.09 -24.05
N LEU A 367 1.39 -22.60 -24.60
CA LEU A 367 0.37 -21.91 -23.82
C LEU A 367 -0.30 -22.84 -22.81
N ARG A 368 -0.59 -24.10 -23.17
CA ARG A 368 -1.11 -25.11 -22.23
C ARG A 368 -0.11 -25.46 -21.14
N GLU A 369 1.18 -25.56 -21.49
CA GLU A 369 2.23 -25.83 -20.49
C GLU A 369 2.39 -24.66 -19.53
N LEU A 370 2.36 -23.41 -20.02
CA LEU A 370 2.36 -22.24 -19.15
C LEU A 370 1.12 -22.18 -18.25
N ALA A 371 -0.08 -22.46 -18.80
CA ALA A 371 -1.30 -22.57 -18.01
C ALA A 371 -1.18 -23.66 -16.93
N ALA A 372 -0.61 -24.82 -17.26
CA ALA A 372 -0.39 -25.92 -16.33
C ALA A 372 0.62 -25.56 -15.22
N ALA A 373 1.72 -24.87 -15.57
CA ALA A 373 2.72 -24.41 -14.61
C ALA A 373 2.17 -23.34 -13.64
N LEU A 374 1.18 -22.56 -14.07
CA LEU A 374 0.52 -21.52 -13.28
C LEU A 374 -0.64 -22.01 -12.42
N ARG A 375 -0.98 -23.30 -12.47
CA ARG A 375 -2.05 -23.88 -11.65
C ARG A 375 -1.79 -23.60 -10.15
N PRO A 376 -2.86 -23.37 -9.38
CA PRO A 376 -2.75 -23.22 -7.93
C PRO A 376 -2.22 -24.51 -7.31
N VAL A 377 -1.39 -24.37 -6.27
CA VAL A 377 -0.84 -25.51 -5.53
C VAL A 377 -0.97 -25.31 -4.04
N ARG A 378 -1.16 -26.40 -3.30
CA ARG A 378 -1.01 -26.37 -1.84
C ARG A 378 0.49 -26.30 -1.52
N PRO A 379 0.95 -25.41 -0.62
CA PRO A 379 2.36 -25.23 -0.37
C PRO A 379 3.01 -26.47 0.25
N GLY A 380 4.04 -27.01 -0.41
CA GLY A 380 4.91 -28.05 0.13
C GLY A 380 6.22 -27.52 0.74
N PRO A 381 7.04 -28.39 1.36
CA PRO A 381 8.36 -28.01 1.90
C PRO A 381 9.41 -27.68 0.83
N ASP A 382 9.38 -28.31 -0.35
CA ASP A 382 10.48 -28.31 -1.33
C ASP A 382 10.08 -27.94 -2.78
N ASP A 383 8.82 -27.57 -3.05
CA ASP A 383 8.28 -27.39 -4.40
C ASP A 383 8.54 -26.00 -5.04
N GLY A 384 8.80 -24.97 -4.22
CA GLY A 384 8.78 -23.58 -4.67
C GLY A 384 9.84 -23.24 -5.74
N ARG A 385 11.07 -23.76 -5.61
CA ARG A 385 12.14 -23.52 -6.59
C ARG A 385 11.84 -24.17 -7.93
N GLU A 386 11.45 -25.45 -7.90
CA GLU A 386 11.11 -26.22 -9.09
C GLU A 386 9.92 -25.59 -9.83
N ARG A 387 8.87 -25.20 -9.08
CA ARG A 387 7.71 -24.53 -9.63
C ARG A 387 8.07 -23.21 -10.33
N ARG A 388 8.87 -22.34 -9.68
CA ARG A 388 9.31 -21.08 -10.31
C ARG A 388 10.18 -21.32 -11.54
N ALA A 389 11.05 -22.34 -11.52
CA ALA A 389 11.84 -22.73 -12.68
C ALA A 389 10.94 -23.22 -13.83
N ARG A 390 9.91 -24.01 -13.54
CA ARG A 390 8.93 -24.46 -14.54
C ARG A 390 8.15 -23.28 -15.14
N VAL A 391 7.66 -22.35 -14.32
CA VAL A 391 6.98 -21.14 -14.81
C VAL A 391 7.91 -20.28 -15.66
N ALA A 392 9.18 -20.12 -15.24
CA ALA A 392 10.18 -19.38 -16.01
C ALA A 392 10.44 -20.03 -17.38
N ALA A 393 10.64 -21.36 -17.42
CA ALA A 393 10.88 -22.10 -18.65
C ALA A 393 9.67 -22.02 -19.60
N ALA A 394 8.45 -22.22 -19.09
CA ALA A 394 7.24 -22.12 -19.88
C ALA A 394 6.99 -20.70 -20.40
N SER A 395 7.25 -19.67 -19.59
CA SER A 395 7.16 -18.27 -20.01
C SER A 395 8.19 -17.94 -21.08
N ALA A 396 9.42 -18.44 -20.95
CA ALA A 396 10.48 -18.24 -21.94
C ALA A 396 10.16 -18.93 -23.27
N ALA A 397 9.56 -20.13 -23.25
CA ALA A 397 9.13 -20.84 -24.46
C ALA A 397 8.06 -20.03 -25.24
N VAL A 398 7.03 -19.54 -24.55
CA VAL A 398 6.01 -18.65 -25.15
C VAL A 398 6.64 -17.37 -25.68
N ALA A 399 7.54 -16.75 -24.90
CA ALA A 399 8.22 -15.51 -25.27
C ALA A 399 9.05 -15.67 -26.56
N ALA A 400 9.85 -16.74 -26.64
CA ALA A 400 10.68 -17.05 -27.79
C ALA A 400 9.84 -17.30 -29.05
N ARG A 401 8.72 -18.04 -28.91
CA ARG A 401 7.84 -18.34 -30.04
C ARG A 401 7.13 -17.11 -30.60
N LEU A 402 6.82 -16.14 -29.75
CA LEU A 402 6.13 -14.89 -30.10
C LEU A 402 7.08 -13.72 -30.38
N GLY A 403 8.39 -13.88 -30.16
CA GLY A 403 9.36 -12.78 -30.31
C GLY A 403 9.15 -11.64 -29.30
N VAL A 404 8.59 -11.93 -28.12
CA VAL A 404 8.39 -10.95 -27.03
C VAL A 404 9.43 -11.17 -25.93
N ALA A 405 9.63 -10.17 -25.07
CA ALA A 405 10.53 -10.31 -23.93
C ALA A 405 9.95 -11.24 -22.87
N ALA A 406 10.73 -12.23 -22.44
CA ALA A 406 10.39 -13.04 -21.28
C ALA A 406 10.40 -12.18 -20.00
N PRO A 407 9.52 -12.47 -19.03
CA PRO A 407 9.47 -11.70 -17.79
C PRO A 407 10.74 -11.96 -16.95
N ALA A 408 11.36 -10.89 -16.44
CA ALA A 408 12.54 -11.01 -15.56
C ALA A 408 12.22 -11.69 -14.22
N GLU A 409 11.03 -11.43 -13.68
CA GLU A 409 10.45 -12.17 -12.56
C GLU A 409 9.35 -13.07 -13.13
N PRO A 410 9.49 -14.41 -13.08
CA PRO A 410 8.61 -15.32 -13.82
C PRO A 410 7.15 -15.23 -13.38
N ALA A 411 6.92 -15.08 -12.08
CA ALA A 411 5.59 -14.84 -11.53
C ALA A 411 5.67 -14.19 -10.14
N HIS A 412 4.61 -13.44 -9.83
CA HIS A 412 4.22 -13.08 -8.47
C HIS A 412 3.47 -14.24 -7.84
N GLU A 413 3.80 -14.57 -6.59
CA GLU A 413 3.11 -15.60 -5.81
C GLU A 413 2.32 -14.95 -4.66
N ILE A 414 1.08 -15.41 -4.50
CA ILE A 414 0.14 -14.92 -3.50
C ILE A 414 -0.47 -16.13 -2.79
N GLU A 415 -0.45 -16.15 -1.45
CA GLU A 415 -1.15 -17.16 -0.67
C GLU A 415 -2.57 -16.67 -0.32
N VAL A 416 -3.57 -17.45 -0.70
CA VAL A 416 -4.99 -17.23 -0.36
C VAL A 416 -5.57 -18.43 0.36
N SER A 417 -6.64 -18.22 1.12
CA SER A 417 -7.32 -19.25 1.88
C SER A 417 -8.81 -19.26 1.60
N ALA A 418 -9.37 -20.46 1.43
CA ALA A 418 -10.81 -20.70 1.39
C ALA A 418 -11.43 -20.76 2.79
N ALA A 419 -10.62 -20.83 3.85
CA ALA A 419 -11.10 -20.76 5.21
C ALA A 419 -11.71 -19.38 5.47
N ARG A 420 -12.73 -19.34 6.33
CA ARG A 420 -13.40 -18.12 6.75
C ARG A 420 -12.96 -17.78 8.18
N PRO A 421 -11.90 -16.97 8.36
CA PRO A 421 -11.47 -16.57 9.70
C PRO A 421 -12.53 -15.71 10.37
N ALA A 422 -12.47 -15.59 11.70
CA ALA A 422 -13.40 -14.74 12.45
C ALA A 422 -13.42 -13.28 11.90
N PRO A 423 -14.61 -12.67 11.75
CA PRO A 423 -14.70 -11.24 11.46
C PRO A 423 -14.18 -10.41 12.64
N PRO A 424 -13.83 -9.12 12.41
CA PRO A 424 -13.49 -8.22 13.51
C PRO A 424 -14.71 -7.93 14.37
N ASP A 425 -14.54 -7.92 15.70
CA ASP A 425 -15.60 -7.52 16.64
C ASP A 425 -15.75 -6.00 16.67
N LEU A 426 -16.59 -5.47 15.76
CA LEU A 426 -16.89 -4.03 15.64
C LEU A 426 -18.32 -3.74 16.08
N SER A 427 -18.50 -2.77 16.98
CA SER A 427 -19.85 -2.30 17.33
C SER A 427 -20.42 -1.32 16.31
N ALA A 428 -21.73 -1.08 16.43
CA ALA A 428 -22.41 0.01 15.74
C ALA A 428 -21.76 1.39 15.99
N GLU A 429 -21.22 1.64 17.20
CA GLU A 429 -20.53 2.90 17.49
C GLU A 429 -19.21 3.04 16.72
N VAL A 430 -18.42 1.97 16.62
CA VAL A 430 -17.19 1.97 15.81
C VAL A 430 -17.52 2.18 14.32
N LEU A 431 -18.58 1.54 13.82
CA LEU A 431 -19.04 1.74 12.43
C LEU A 431 -19.47 3.20 12.17
N ALA A 432 -20.18 3.81 13.13
CA ALA A 432 -20.58 5.21 13.04
C ALA A 432 -19.38 6.17 13.14
N ASP A 433 -18.38 5.86 13.97
CA ASP A 433 -17.10 6.60 14.01
C ASP A 433 -16.34 6.50 12.69
N LEU A 434 -16.28 5.30 12.08
CA LEU A 434 -15.66 5.10 10.77
C LEU A 434 -16.37 5.91 9.67
N ASP A 435 -17.70 6.03 9.72
CA ASP A 435 -18.45 6.87 8.78
C ASP A 435 -18.15 8.37 8.95
N ALA A 436 -18.03 8.85 10.20
CA ALA A 436 -17.62 10.22 10.47
C ALA A 436 -16.19 10.47 9.96
N VAL A 437 -15.27 9.53 10.18
CA VAL A 437 -13.89 9.57 9.65
C VAL A 437 -13.89 9.57 8.13
N ARG A 438 -14.73 8.75 7.47
CA ARG A 438 -14.86 8.72 6.01
C ARG A 438 -15.17 10.11 5.44
N ARG A 439 -16.13 10.80 6.05
CA ARG A 439 -16.52 12.15 5.64
C ARG A 439 -15.39 13.14 5.89
N TRP A 440 -14.86 13.15 7.10
CA TRP A 440 -13.85 14.10 7.53
C TRP A 440 -12.51 14.02 6.77
N LEU A 441 -12.08 12.82 6.39
CA LEU A 441 -10.85 12.66 5.60
C LEU A 441 -10.99 13.18 4.15
N SER A 442 -12.20 13.46 3.68
CA SER A 442 -12.45 13.93 2.30
C SER A 442 -11.83 15.31 2.03
N VAL A 443 -11.65 16.16 3.04
CA VAL A 443 -10.94 17.46 2.90
C VAL A 443 -9.47 17.29 2.49
N PHE A 444 -8.89 16.13 2.79
CA PHE A 444 -7.51 15.77 2.44
C PHE A 444 -7.40 14.96 1.15
N ASP A 445 -8.50 14.78 0.41
CA ASP A 445 -8.47 14.17 -0.91
C ASP A 445 -7.59 15.03 -1.83
N TRP A 446 -6.50 14.43 -2.30
CA TRP A 446 -5.54 15.07 -3.20
C TRP A 446 -6.12 15.35 -4.59
N LYS A 447 -7.25 14.71 -4.94
CA LYS A 447 -7.95 14.91 -6.21
C LYS A 447 -8.81 16.18 -6.21
N VAL A 448 -9.19 16.72 -5.05
CA VAL A 448 -10.05 17.93 -4.99
C VAL A 448 -9.46 19.13 -5.74
N PRO A 449 -8.15 19.47 -5.60
CA PRO A 449 -7.54 20.51 -6.43
C PRO A 449 -7.68 20.25 -7.94
N VAL A 450 -7.52 18.98 -8.36
CA VAL A 450 -7.69 18.59 -9.77
C VAL A 450 -9.13 18.83 -10.24
N ARG A 451 -10.13 18.45 -9.43
CA ARG A 451 -11.55 18.65 -9.76
C ARG A 451 -11.90 20.14 -9.89
N VAL A 452 -11.38 20.96 -8.97
CA VAL A 452 -11.59 22.42 -8.97
C VAL A 452 -10.99 23.05 -10.23
N GLU A 453 -9.74 22.75 -10.56
CA GLU A 453 -9.07 23.34 -11.73
C GLU A 453 -9.65 22.84 -13.06
N VAL A 454 -10.03 21.56 -13.17
CA VAL A 454 -10.72 21.04 -14.37
C VAL A 454 -12.10 21.68 -14.51
N GLY A 455 -12.81 21.92 -13.42
CA GLY A 455 -14.07 22.67 -13.39
C GLY A 455 -13.91 24.09 -13.94
N ALA A 456 -12.97 24.85 -13.37
CA ALA A 456 -12.64 26.21 -13.81
C ALA A 456 -12.22 26.25 -15.29
N PHE A 457 -11.37 25.31 -15.72
CA PHE A 457 -10.99 25.16 -17.13
C PHE A 457 -12.21 24.95 -18.02
N CYS A 458 -13.14 24.07 -17.63
CA CYS A 458 -14.33 23.80 -18.43
C CYS A 458 -15.27 25.01 -18.50
N ARG A 459 -15.47 25.72 -17.38
CA ARG A 459 -16.22 26.98 -17.34
C ARG A 459 -15.65 28.00 -18.32
N GLU A 460 -14.34 28.24 -18.26
CA GLU A 460 -13.68 29.25 -19.07
C GLU A 460 -13.61 28.88 -20.54
N ARG A 461 -13.37 27.60 -20.83
CA ARG A 461 -13.17 27.11 -22.19
C ARG A 461 -14.47 26.82 -22.95
N PHE A 462 -15.45 26.24 -22.27
CA PHE A 462 -16.68 25.73 -22.89
C PHE A 462 -17.95 26.43 -22.38
N GLY A 463 -17.86 27.25 -21.33
CA GLY A 463 -18.98 27.93 -20.72
C GLY A 463 -19.61 27.15 -19.56
N ALA A 464 -20.27 27.88 -18.66
CA ALA A 464 -21.01 27.28 -17.54
C ALA A 464 -22.22 26.47 -18.05
N GLY A 465 -22.42 25.27 -17.50
CA GLY A 465 -23.52 24.38 -17.91
C GLY A 465 -23.25 23.61 -19.20
N SER A 466 -22.02 23.69 -19.74
CA SER A 466 -21.64 23.00 -20.96
C SER A 466 -21.69 21.48 -20.82
N ARG A 467 -22.01 20.82 -21.93
CA ARG A 467 -21.88 19.37 -22.12
C ARG A 467 -20.95 19.14 -23.30
N THR A 468 -19.73 18.70 -23.01
CA THR A 468 -18.65 18.60 -24.00
C THR A 468 -18.14 17.16 -24.06
N PRO A 469 -17.82 16.60 -25.24
CA PRO A 469 -17.29 15.25 -25.31
C PRO A 469 -16.04 15.04 -24.44
N PHE A 470 -15.99 13.92 -23.72
CA PHE A 470 -14.94 13.64 -22.74
C PHE A 470 -13.52 13.73 -23.32
N LEU A 471 -13.28 13.12 -24.49
CA LEU A 471 -11.95 13.16 -25.10
C LEU A 471 -11.51 14.56 -25.51
N GLU A 472 -12.46 15.44 -25.86
CA GLU A 472 -12.14 16.82 -26.19
C GLU A 472 -11.68 17.57 -24.95
N VAL A 473 -12.39 17.42 -23.83
CA VAL A 473 -11.98 17.98 -22.53
C VAL A 473 -10.64 17.39 -22.09
N CYS A 474 -10.50 16.06 -22.10
CA CYS A 474 -9.27 15.37 -21.70
C CYS A 474 -8.06 15.87 -22.49
N ARG A 475 -8.16 16.03 -23.81
CA ARG A 475 -7.07 16.51 -24.67
C ARG A 475 -6.68 17.96 -24.35
N GLN A 476 -7.66 18.84 -24.17
CA GLN A 476 -7.38 20.26 -23.98
C GLN A 476 -6.94 20.56 -22.53
N ALA A 477 -7.56 19.91 -21.53
CA ALA A 477 -7.26 20.11 -20.12
C ALA A 477 -5.87 19.57 -19.74
N THR A 478 -5.48 18.37 -20.21
CA THR A 478 -4.14 17.82 -19.90
C THR A 478 -3.02 18.64 -20.54
N ALA A 479 -3.28 19.28 -21.68
CA ALA A 479 -2.35 20.22 -22.30
C ALA A 479 -2.28 21.57 -21.57
N ALA A 480 -3.41 22.08 -21.08
CA ALA A 480 -3.49 23.36 -20.38
C ALA A 480 -3.03 23.31 -18.91
N LEU A 481 -3.12 22.13 -18.28
CA LEU A 481 -2.83 21.93 -16.84
C LEU A 481 -1.68 20.91 -16.62
N PRO A 482 -0.47 21.16 -17.16
CA PRO A 482 0.65 20.22 -17.09
C PRO A 482 1.18 20.01 -15.66
N HIS A 483 0.91 20.92 -14.71
CA HIS A 483 1.26 20.73 -13.30
C HIS A 483 0.40 19.66 -12.60
N LEU A 484 -0.78 19.33 -13.14
CA LEU A 484 -1.67 18.29 -12.62
C LEU A 484 -1.53 16.94 -13.34
N PHE A 485 -1.23 16.99 -14.64
CA PHE A 485 -1.25 15.80 -15.51
C PHE A 485 0.09 15.48 -16.19
N GLY A 486 1.09 16.35 -16.06
CA GLY A 486 2.43 16.14 -16.61
C GLY A 486 3.26 15.11 -15.81
N PRO A 487 4.40 14.68 -16.35
CA PRO A 487 5.26 13.65 -15.74
C PRO A 487 5.86 14.07 -14.40
N ALA A 488 6.01 15.38 -14.16
CA ALA A 488 6.49 15.94 -12.90
C ALA A 488 5.36 16.27 -11.91
N ALA A 489 4.10 16.03 -12.27
CA ALA A 489 2.95 16.34 -11.44
C ALA A 489 2.98 15.51 -10.16
N MET A 490 3.10 16.19 -9.02
CA MET A 490 3.14 15.57 -7.71
C MET A 490 2.01 16.14 -6.85
N PRO A 491 0.84 15.47 -6.83
CA PRO A 491 -0.37 16.07 -6.27
C PRO A 491 -0.28 16.48 -4.79
N TRP A 492 0.60 15.82 -4.04
CA TRP A 492 0.82 16.07 -2.63
C TRP A 492 1.69 17.31 -2.34
N PHE A 493 2.32 17.88 -3.36
CA PHE A 493 3.17 19.08 -3.29
C PHE A 493 2.60 20.26 -4.09
N LEU A 494 1.35 20.17 -4.54
CA LEU A 494 0.72 21.26 -5.29
C LEU A 494 0.59 22.50 -4.40
N GLU A 495 1.07 23.64 -4.91
CA GLU A 495 0.80 24.94 -4.31
C GLU A 495 -0.65 25.33 -4.62
N LEU A 496 -1.49 25.37 -3.58
CA LEU A 496 -2.91 25.69 -3.69
C LEU A 496 -3.10 27.20 -3.75
N THR A 497 -2.73 27.79 -4.89
CA THR A 497 -2.82 29.24 -5.13
C THR A 497 -3.68 29.54 -6.36
N GLY A 498 -4.12 30.80 -6.52
CA GLY A 498 -4.80 31.27 -7.74
C GLY A 498 -6.33 31.21 -7.73
N GLU A 499 -6.93 30.18 -7.13
CA GLU A 499 -8.40 30.00 -7.08
C GLU A 499 -8.96 30.16 -5.66
N ASP A 500 -10.09 30.85 -5.50
CA ASP A 500 -10.73 31.10 -4.19
C ASP A 500 -11.08 29.80 -3.47
N ARG A 501 -11.53 28.80 -4.21
CA ARG A 501 -11.84 27.46 -3.69
C ARG A 501 -10.61 26.71 -3.20
N LEU A 502 -9.44 26.91 -3.83
CA LEU A 502 -8.20 26.29 -3.38
C LEU A 502 -7.69 26.93 -2.08
N ARG A 503 -7.83 28.26 -1.95
CA ARG A 503 -7.53 28.97 -0.70
C ARG A 503 -8.47 28.53 0.44
N GLU A 504 -9.75 28.38 0.12
CA GLU A 504 -10.75 27.87 1.07
C GLU A 504 -10.45 26.41 1.46
N LEU A 505 -10.06 25.55 0.51
CA LEU A 505 -9.64 24.18 0.80
C LEU A 505 -8.47 24.14 1.78
N GLU A 506 -7.45 24.98 1.60
CA GLU A 506 -6.31 25.02 2.54
C GLU A 506 -6.75 25.52 3.92
N ARG A 507 -7.66 26.50 3.99
CA ARG A 507 -8.26 26.94 5.26
C ARG A 507 -8.98 25.79 5.98
N LEU A 508 -9.76 24.98 5.26
CA LEU A 508 -10.45 23.82 5.80
C LEU A 508 -9.48 22.71 6.24
N ARG A 509 -8.40 22.48 5.49
CA ARG A 509 -7.33 21.52 5.87
C ARG A 509 -6.63 21.95 7.14
N GLU A 510 -6.29 23.23 7.27
CA GLU A 510 -5.70 23.79 8.49
C GLU A 510 -6.66 23.71 9.68
N ARG A 511 -7.97 23.96 9.47
CA ARG A 511 -8.99 23.78 10.50
C ARG A 511 -9.06 22.32 10.99
N ALA A 512 -9.08 21.36 10.08
CA ALA A 512 -9.08 19.94 10.41
C ALA A 512 -7.77 19.49 11.10
N ARG A 513 -6.60 19.97 10.66
CA ARG A 513 -5.30 19.72 11.33
C ARG A 513 -5.27 20.31 12.73
N ALA A 514 -5.80 21.52 12.91
CA ALA A 514 -5.89 22.18 14.22
C ALA A 514 -6.80 21.39 15.17
N LEU A 515 -7.94 20.91 14.67
CA LEU A 515 -8.83 20.03 15.43
C LEU A 515 -8.11 18.74 15.86
N ALA A 516 -7.35 18.11 14.97
CA ALA A 516 -6.57 16.90 15.28
C ALA A 516 -5.52 17.08 16.39
N ARG A 517 -5.09 18.31 16.70
CA ARG A 517 -4.13 18.58 17.80
C ARG A 517 -4.71 18.27 19.18
N SER A 518 -6.04 18.14 19.32
CA SER A 518 -6.66 17.72 20.59
C SER A 518 -6.40 16.24 20.93
N ALA A 519 -5.87 15.45 20.00
CA ALA A 519 -5.58 14.02 20.10
C ALA A 519 -6.82 13.11 20.24
N THR A 520 -7.79 13.45 21.07
CA THR A 520 -9.06 12.71 21.19
C THR A 520 -10.19 13.60 20.72
N LEU A 521 -10.97 13.08 19.77
CA LEU A 521 -12.10 13.76 19.15
C LEU A 521 -13.37 12.94 19.38
N GLU A 522 -14.43 13.60 19.79
CA GLU A 522 -15.77 13.04 19.76
C GLU A 522 -16.32 13.04 18.34
N ARG A 523 -17.13 12.02 17.98
CA ARG A 523 -17.79 11.93 16.68
C ARG A 523 -18.52 13.23 16.31
N GLY A 524 -19.20 13.84 17.28
CA GLY A 524 -19.94 15.10 17.10
C GLY A 524 -19.05 16.28 16.70
N GLN A 525 -17.82 16.36 17.19
CA GLN A 525 -16.88 17.43 16.82
C GLN A 525 -16.46 17.30 15.36
N VAL A 526 -16.19 16.07 14.92
CA VAL A 526 -15.82 15.76 13.54
C VAL A 526 -16.99 16.05 12.60
N LEU A 527 -18.20 15.63 12.96
CA LEU A 527 -19.39 15.91 12.15
C LEU A 527 -19.68 17.42 12.07
N ALA A 528 -19.51 18.16 13.17
CA ALA A 528 -19.66 19.61 13.18
C ALA A 528 -18.63 20.31 12.27
N ASP A 529 -17.38 19.83 12.25
CA ASP A 529 -16.34 20.34 11.34
C ASP A 529 -16.67 20.09 9.86
N THR A 530 -17.47 19.07 9.54
CA THR A 530 -17.93 18.76 8.17
C THR A 530 -19.23 19.45 7.76
N ALA A 531 -19.99 20.01 8.72
CA ALA A 531 -21.37 20.43 8.50
C ALA A 531 -21.51 21.69 7.62
N ASP A 532 -20.51 22.57 7.66
CA ASP A 532 -20.48 23.83 6.92
C ASP A 532 -19.64 23.76 5.63
N TRP A 533 -19.20 22.57 5.23
CA TRP A 533 -18.38 22.41 4.04
C TRP A 533 -19.13 22.85 2.78
N PRO A 534 -18.44 23.51 1.84
CA PRO A 534 -19.07 23.97 0.61
C PRO A 534 -19.49 22.79 -0.26
N ALA A 535 -20.54 22.97 -1.06
CA ALA A 535 -21.15 21.89 -1.85
C ALA A 535 -20.21 21.22 -2.88
N TRP A 536 -19.11 21.88 -3.26
CA TRP A 536 -18.09 21.31 -4.13
C TRP A 536 -17.13 20.35 -3.39
N LEU A 537 -17.11 20.35 -2.06
CA LEU A 537 -16.33 19.40 -1.25
C LEU A 537 -17.21 18.24 -0.81
N THR A 538 -17.31 17.21 -1.66
CA THR A 538 -18.15 16.03 -1.41
C THR A 538 -17.37 14.88 -0.78
N SER A 539 -18.06 14.05 0.03
CA SER A 539 -17.51 12.78 0.53
C SER A 539 -17.93 11.59 -0.34
N PRO A 540 -17.03 10.63 -0.63
CA PRO A 540 -17.35 9.38 -1.33
C PRO A 540 -18.51 8.61 -0.70
N ALA A 541 -19.41 8.03 -1.49
CA ALA A 541 -20.52 7.23 -0.97
C ALA A 541 -20.06 5.98 -0.19
N ALA A 542 -18.89 5.43 -0.53
CA ALA A 542 -18.27 4.33 0.21
C ALA A 542 -16.74 4.47 0.25
N ALA A 543 -16.13 3.91 1.30
CA ALA A 543 -14.69 3.82 1.45
C ALA A 543 -14.28 2.47 2.04
N GLY A 544 -13.15 1.93 1.59
CA GLY A 544 -12.56 0.70 2.11
C GLY A 544 -11.50 1.02 3.17
N PHE A 545 -11.73 0.58 4.41
CA PHE A 545 -10.83 0.78 5.54
C PHE A 545 -9.98 -0.46 5.78
N TYR A 546 -8.67 -0.34 5.63
CA TYR A 546 -7.73 -1.30 6.19
C TYR A 546 -7.52 -0.97 7.66
N LEU A 547 -7.93 -1.86 8.55
CA LEU A 547 -7.90 -1.64 10.00
C LEU A 547 -7.38 -2.84 10.77
N GLN A 548 -6.89 -2.58 11.98
CA GLN A 548 -6.52 -3.61 12.95
C GLN A 548 -7.27 -3.36 14.25
N THR A 549 -7.73 -4.43 14.89
CA THR A 549 -8.37 -4.37 16.21
C THR A 549 -7.32 -4.23 17.29
N LEU A 550 -7.60 -3.43 18.31
CA LEU A 550 -6.79 -3.36 19.51
C LEU A 550 -7.27 -4.40 20.53
N PRO A 551 -6.36 -5.07 21.25
CA PRO A 551 -6.74 -5.87 22.40
C PRO A 551 -7.57 -5.00 23.35
N GLY A 552 -8.69 -5.53 23.84
CA GLY A 552 -9.46 -4.85 24.87
C GLY A 552 -8.54 -4.57 26.07
N GLU A 553 -8.53 -3.33 26.58
CA GLU A 553 -7.86 -3.03 27.84
C GLU A 553 -8.46 -3.94 28.93
N SER A 554 -7.69 -4.97 29.28
CA SER A 554 -7.95 -5.98 30.31
C SER A 554 -9.16 -6.90 30.07
N ALA A 555 -8.85 -8.18 29.81
CA ALA A 555 -9.75 -9.34 29.89
C ALA A 555 -10.27 -9.62 31.33
N GLY A 556 -10.49 -8.58 32.14
CA GLY A 556 -10.96 -8.69 33.51
C GLY A 556 -11.45 -7.33 34.00
N LEU A 557 -12.77 -7.24 34.24
CA LEU A 557 -13.48 -6.10 34.83
C LEU A 557 -13.68 -4.86 33.94
N ARG A 558 -14.47 -5.02 32.86
CA ARG A 558 -15.54 -4.05 32.57
C ARG A 558 -16.89 -4.74 32.74
N PRO A 559 -17.77 -4.30 33.67
CA PRO A 559 -19.17 -4.65 33.60
C PRO A 559 -19.76 -3.91 32.39
N GLN A 560 -20.31 -4.67 31.43
CA GLN A 560 -20.82 -4.26 30.11
C GLN A 560 -19.75 -4.24 28.99
N GLY A 561 -19.80 -5.27 28.13
CA GLY A 561 -18.92 -5.49 26.98
C GLY A 561 -18.87 -4.30 26.02
N ARG A 562 -17.87 -3.43 26.22
CA ARG A 562 -17.49 -2.45 25.22
C ARG A 562 -16.59 -3.11 24.17
N PRO A 563 -16.90 -2.95 22.88
CA PRO A 563 -16.14 -3.47 21.73
C PRO A 563 -14.71 -2.91 21.66
N GLY A 564 -13.83 -3.60 20.93
CA GLY A 564 -12.45 -3.20 20.74
C GLY A 564 -12.29 -1.90 19.92
N LYS A 565 -11.36 -1.04 20.33
CA LYS A 565 -10.90 0.10 19.52
C LYS A 565 -10.22 -0.40 18.24
N VAL A 566 -10.26 0.39 17.18
CA VAL A 566 -9.60 0.04 15.91
C VAL A 566 -8.56 1.05 15.50
N VAL A 567 -7.57 0.62 14.73
CA VAL A 567 -6.57 1.51 14.12
C VAL A 567 -6.68 1.44 12.61
N VAL A 568 -6.88 2.59 11.97
CA VAL A 568 -6.90 2.70 10.52
C VAL A 568 -5.47 2.76 9.98
N ASN A 569 -5.14 1.79 9.13
CA ASN A 569 -3.86 1.72 8.43
C ASN A 569 -3.89 2.49 7.11
N ALA A 570 -4.95 2.33 6.34
CA ALA A 570 -5.13 2.99 5.05
C ALA A 570 -6.62 3.07 4.71
N VAL A 571 -6.97 4.04 3.87
CA VAL A 571 -8.30 4.11 3.25
C VAL A 571 -8.12 4.11 1.74
N HIS A 572 -8.89 3.28 1.07
CA HIS A 572 -8.96 3.20 -0.40
C HIS A 572 -10.40 3.42 -0.85
N ALA A 573 -10.59 3.46 -2.17
CA ALA A 573 -11.92 3.34 -2.76
C ALA A 573 -12.65 2.11 -2.18
N GLY A 574 -13.92 2.30 -1.79
CA GLY A 574 -14.83 1.20 -1.51
C GLY A 574 -15.23 0.48 -2.79
N HIS A 575 -16.51 0.10 -2.90
CA HIS A 575 -17.09 -0.48 -4.11
C HIS A 575 -16.42 -1.78 -4.57
N GLY A 576 -15.75 -2.48 -3.66
CA GLY A 576 -15.27 -3.84 -3.90
C GLY A 576 -13.87 -3.92 -4.48
N ARG A 577 -13.10 -2.83 -4.40
CA ARG A 577 -11.70 -2.81 -4.83
C ARG A 577 -10.86 -3.96 -4.26
N ALA A 578 -10.95 -4.21 -2.95
CA ALA A 578 -10.18 -5.30 -2.32
C ALA A 578 -10.81 -6.69 -2.55
N SER A 579 -12.13 -6.82 -2.36
CA SER A 579 -12.86 -8.08 -2.51
C SER A 579 -12.83 -8.61 -3.94
N GLY A 580 -12.98 -7.76 -4.96
CA GLY A 580 -12.94 -8.16 -6.37
C GLY A 580 -11.60 -8.80 -6.75
N ARG A 581 -10.50 -8.29 -6.22
CA ARG A 581 -9.18 -8.91 -6.39
C ARG A 581 -9.09 -10.26 -5.68
N LEU A 582 -9.64 -10.36 -4.48
CA LEU A 582 -9.59 -11.60 -3.69
C LEU A 582 -10.51 -12.69 -4.26
N HIS A 583 -11.71 -12.35 -4.75
CA HIS A 583 -12.56 -13.29 -5.50
C HIS A 583 -11.87 -13.84 -6.74
N HIS A 584 -11.13 -13.01 -7.48
CA HIS A 584 -10.37 -13.50 -8.62
C HIS A 584 -9.30 -14.51 -8.18
N LEU A 585 -8.53 -14.19 -7.14
CA LEU A 585 -7.50 -15.09 -6.61
C LEU A 585 -8.10 -16.40 -6.07
N LEU A 586 -9.22 -16.34 -5.35
CA LEU A 586 -9.94 -17.52 -4.87
C LEU A 586 -10.48 -18.35 -6.03
N GLY A 587 -11.05 -17.71 -7.05
CA GLY A 587 -11.51 -18.36 -8.28
C GLY A 587 -10.37 -19.12 -8.96
N ARG A 588 -9.18 -18.50 -9.03
CA ARG A 588 -7.96 -19.17 -9.52
C ARG A 588 -7.47 -20.28 -8.60
N ALA A 589 -7.73 -20.22 -7.30
CA ALA A 589 -7.49 -21.30 -6.36
C ALA A 589 -8.55 -22.43 -6.43
N GLY A 590 -9.54 -22.31 -7.32
CA GLY A 590 -10.62 -23.29 -7.50
C GLY A 590 -11.81 -23.10 -6.56
N VAL A 591 -11.94 -21.91 -5.94
CA VAL A 591 -12.96 -21.59 -4.94
C VAL A 591 -13.77 -20.39 -5.43
N ALA A 592 -15.08 -20.54 -5.51
CA ALA A 592 -15.98 -19.47 -5.95
C ALA A 592 -16.94 -19.10 -4.81
N PRO A 593 -16.52 -18.27 -3.84
CA PRO A 593 -17.41 -17.85 -2.77
C PRO A 593 -18.52 -16.96 -3.34
N GLU A 594 -19.70 -17.04 -2.72
CA GLU A 594 -20.86 -16.21 -3.06
C GLU A 594 -20.51 -14.73 -2.97
N ARG A 595 -21.07 -13.93 -3.88
CA ARG A 595 -20.82 -12.50 -3.95
C ARG A 595 -22.06 -11.75 -3.47
N PRO A 596 -21.94 -10.88 -2.46
CA PRO A 596 -23.07 -10.07 -2.05
C PRO A 596 -23.43 -9.07 -3.17
N GLU A 597 -24.73 -8.90 -3.41
CA GLU A 597 -25.21 -7.81 -4.26
C GLU A 597 -24.79 -6.46 -3.68
N ARG A 598 -24.39 -5.55 -4.57
CA ARG A 598 -24.02 -4.17 -4.21
C ARG A 598 -25.10 -3.23 -4.70
N ALA A 599 -25.91 -2.71 -3.78
CA ALA A 599 -26.83 -1.62 -4.06
C ALA A 599 -26.03 -0.32 -4.26
N GLY A 600 -26.43 0.56 -5.17
CA GLY A 600 -25.76 1.86 -5.33
C GLY A 600 -26.05 2.63 -6.61
N LEU A 601 -25.50 3.85 -6.65
CA LEU A 601 -25.45 4.77 -7.79
C LEU A 601 -24.85 4.10 -9.06
N PRO A 602 -25.03 4.69 -10.26
CA PRO A 602 -24.46 4.18 -11.52
C PRO A 602 -22.92 4.30 -11.57
N LEU A 603 -22.26 3.50 -10.74
CA LEU A 603 -20.82 3.31 -10.75
C LEU A 603 -20.46 2.50 -11.98
N ALA A 604 -19.45 2.97 -12.70
CA ALA A 604 -18.87 2.23 -13.81
C ALA A 604 -17.38 2.03 -13.55
N GLU A 605 -16.98 0.77 -13.31
CA GLU A 605 -15.55 0.46 -13.21
C GLU A 605 -14.92 0.49 -14.60
N PHE A 606 -13.74 1.08 -14.77
CA PHE A 606 -13.05 0.95 -16.05
C PHE A 606 -12.14 -0.28 -16.03
N GLY A 607 -12.18 -1.01 -17.15
CA GLY A 607 -11.39 -2.22 -17.38
C GLY A 607 -9.93 -1.93 -17.77
N GLY A 608 -9.18 -3.00 -18.01
CA GLY A 608 -7.80 -2.94 -18.47
C GLY A 608 -6.76 -3.24 -17.38
N ARG A 609 -5.77 -4.06 -17.73
CA ARG A 609 -4.67 -4.42 -16.82
C ARG A 609 -3.62 -3.34 -16.67
N PHE A 610 -3.45 -2.50 -17.70
CA PHE A 610 -2.41 -1.46 -17.76
C PHE A 610 -1.00 -2.00 -17.44
N GLY A 611 -0.68 -3.20 -17.93
CA GLY A 611 0.59 -3.87 -17.64
C GLY A 611 0.75 -4.40 -16.22
N SER A 612 -0.29 -4.35 -15.37
CA SER A 612 -0.24 -4.81 -13.98
C SER A 612 -1.27 -5.91 -13.70
N ALA A 613 -0.79 -7.08 -13.23
CA ALA A 613 -1.66 -8.18 -12.78
C ALA A 613 -2.52 -7.80 -11.55
N LEU A 614 -2.15 -6.73 -10.84
CA LEU A 614 -2.91 -6.19 -9.72
C LEU A 614 -4.28 -5.62 -10.13
N ASN A 615 -4.48 -5.35 -11.42
CA ASN A 615 -5.77 -4.92 -11.96
C ASN A 615 -6.64 -6.10 -12.44
N THR A 616 -6.08 -7.31 -12.51
CA THR A 616 -6.87 -8.52 -12.80
C THR A 616 -7.71 -8.86 -11.58
N ARG A 617 -9.03 -8.74 -11.74
CA ARG A 617 -9.99 -8.85 -10.66
C ARG A 617 -11.33 -9.29 -11.22
N THR A 618 -12.15 -9.82 -10.34
CA THR A 618 -13.56 -10.02 -10.60
C THR A 618 -14.28 -8.66 -10.66
N PRO A 619 -15.18 -8.43 -11.64
CA PRO A 619 -16.05 -7.25 -11.69
C PRO A 619 -16.83 -7.03 -10.39
N SER A 620 -16.82 -5.79 -9.89
CA SER A 620 -17.55 -5.41 -8.66
C SER A 620 -18.73 -4.48 -8.91
N THR A 621 -18.92 -4.05 -10.16
CA THR A 621 -20.00 -3.16 -10.57
C THR A 621 -20.78 -3.75 -11.73
N VAL A 622 -22.03 -3.32 -11.91
CA VAL A 622 -22.82 -3.73 -13.07
C VAL A 622 -22.28 -3.09 -14.34
N HIS A 623 -21.96 -1.79 -14.33
CA HIS A 623 -21.49 -1.07 -15.52
C HIS A 623 -19.97 -1.02 -15.62
N GLU A 624 -19.44 -1.01 -16.84
CA GLU A 624 -18.03 -0.67 -17.06
C GLU A 624 -17.87 0.45 -18.06
N ILE A 625 -16.81 1.23 -17.88
CA ILE A 625 -16.33 2.10 -18.96
C ILE A 625 -15.39 1.28 -19.84
N ASP A 626 -15.78 1.14 -21.11
CA ASP A 626 -15.05 0.38 -22.10
C ASP A 626 -13.90 1.22 -22.65
N LEU A 627 -12.67 0.83 -22.29
CA LEU A 627 -11.44 1.49 -22.68
C LEU A 627 -10.75 0.76 -23.84
N PRO A 628 -10.03 1.48 -24.71
CA PRO A 628 -9.21 0.83 -25.71
C PRO A 628 -8.15 -0.02 -25.03
N GLY A 629 -8.00 -1.27 -25.49
CA GLY A 629 -7.04 -2.23 -24.92
C GLY A 629 -7.51 -3.00 -23.70
N ALA A 630 -8.74 -2.79 -23.24
CA ALA A 630 -9.43 -3.71 -22.33
C ALA A 630 -10.20 -4.76 -23.15
N ALA A 631 -10.14 -6.01 -22.71
CA ALA A 631 -11.00 -7.09 -23.17
C ALA A 631 -12.01 -7.44 -22.09
N SER A 632 -13.30 -7.38 -22.41
CA SER A 632 -14.37 -7.55 -21.41
C SER A 632 -15.34 -8.65 -21.81
N GLY A 633 -15.66 -9.52 -20.84
CA GLY A 633 -16.73 -10.50 -20.95
C GLY A 633 -18.12 -9.95 -20.58
N ARG A 634 -18.25 -8.64 -20.30
CA ARG A 634 -19.50 -8.04 -19.83
C ARG A 634 -20.53 -7.90 -20.96
N ASP A 635 -21.81 -8.03 -20.59
CA ASP A 635 -22.93 -7.79 -21.51
C ASP A 635 -22.81 -6.38 -22.13
N PRO A 636 -22.89 -6.24 -23.47
CA PRO A 636 -22.85 -4.96 -24.18
C PRO A 636 -23.82 -3.90 -23.66
N ARG A 637 -24.92 -4.28 -23.01
CA ARG A 637 -25.87 -3.35 -22.39
C ARG A 637 -25.34 -2.62 -21.16
N HIS A 638 -24.26 -3.12 -20.56
CA HIS A 638 -23.65 -2.56 -19.37
C HIS A 638 -22.27 -1.95 -19.64
N ARG A 639 -21.82 -1.96 -20.90
CA ARG A 639 -20.60 -1.31 -21.33
C ARG A 639 -20.92 0.10 -21.80
N VAL A 640 -20.23 1.07 -21.22
CA VAL A 640 -20.31 2.49 -21.57
C VAL A 640 -19.05 2.82 -22.38
N PRO A 641 -19.15 2.95 -23.72
CA PRO A 641 -18.00 3.31 -24.54
C PRO A 641 -17.45 4.67 -24.11
N LEU A 642 -16.13 4.76 -23.95
CA LEU A 642 -15.47 6.01 -23.58
C LEU A 642 -15.84 7.19 -24.50
N GLY A 643 -16.04 6.90 -25.79
CA GLY A 643 -16.38 7.89 -26.81
C GLY A 643 -17.77 8.50 -26.67
N GLU A 644 -18.67 7.86 -25.92
CA GLU A 644 -20.04 8.32 -25.63
C GLU A 644 -20.13 9.17 -24.36
N LEU A 645 -19.04 9.26 -23.58
CA LEU A 645 -19.05 10.06 -22.35
C LEU A 645 -18.97 11.56 -22.68
N LEU A 646 -19.88 12.31 -22.07
CA LEU A 646 -19.90 13.77 -22.03
C LEU A 646 -19.44 14.23 -20.65
N VAL A 647 -18.73 15.35 -20.62
CA VAL A 647 -18.36 16.10 -19.44
C VAL A 647 -19.39 17.21 -19.27
N GLU A 648 -20.14 17.16 -18.18
CA GLU A 648 -21.11 18.18 -17.81
C GLU A 648 -20.53 19.08 -16.72
N HIS A 649 -20.49 20.39 -16.97
CA HIS A 649 -20.10 21.40 -15.99
C HIS A 649 -21.31 21.83 -15.14
N ASP A 650 -21.26 21.66 -13.82
CA ASP A 650 -22.30 22.13 -12.90
C ASP A 650 -22.05 23.58 -12.48
N PRO A 651 -22.91 24.56 -12.86
CA PRO A 651 -22.74 25.96 -12.45
C PRO A 651 -22.82 26.22 -10.94
N ARG A 652 -23.40 25.31 -10.16
CA ARG A 652 -23.57 25.49 -8.71
C ARG A 652 -22.31 25.16 -7.92
N THR A 653 -21.65 24.04 -8.27
CA THR A 653 -20.41 23.60 -7.61
C THR A 653 -19.16 24.04 -8.38
N ASP A 654 -19.34 24.43 -9.65
CA ASP A 654 -18.28 24.74 -10.61
C ASP A 654 -17.31 23.55 -10.76
N LEU A 655 -17.86 22.34 -10.67
CA LEU A 655 -17.18 21.07 -10.89
C LEU A 655 -17.74 20.39 -12.13
N VAL A 656 -17.06 19.33 -12.56
CA VAL A 656 -17.49 18.51 -13.69
C VAL A 656 -17.93 17.11 -13.26
N SER A 657 -18.85 16.53 -14.02
CA SER A 657 -19.28 15.13 -13.89
C SER A 657 -19.39 14.45 -15.25
N LEU A 658 -19.43 13.11 -15.27
CA LEU A 658 -19.60 12.36 -16.51
C LEU A 658 -21.07 12.00 -16.72
N PHE A 659 -21.49 12.08 -17.97
CA PHE A 659 -22.83 11.76 -18.42
C PHE A 659 -22.77 10.93 -19.71
N SER A 660 -23.70 10.00 -19.85
CA SER A 660 -23.99 9.28 -21.09
C SER A 660 -25.47 9.45 -21.40
N GLU A 661 -25.83 9.75 -22.65
CA GLU A 661 -27.24 9.86 -23.03
C GLU A 661 -28.01 8.56 -22.79
N ARG A 662 -27.33 7.42 -22.94
CA ARG A 662 -27.90 6.09 -22.76
C ARG A 662 -28.01 5.68 -21.29
N HIS A 663 -27.00 6.01 -20.48
CA HIS A 663 -26.86 5.48 -19.13
C HIS A 663 -27.10 6.53 -18.02
N GLY A 664 -27.28 7.79 -18.38
CA GLY A 664 -27.38 8.91 -17.45
C GLY A 664 -26.03 9.30 -16.86
N ARG A 665 -26.04 9.79 -15.62
CA ARG A 665 -24.80 10.13 -14.89
C ARG A 665 -23.95 8.89 -14.69
N ILE A 666 -22.64 9.01 -14.90
CA ILE A 666 -21.65 7.95 -14.67
C ILE A 666 -20.62 8.42 -13.66
N ASP A 667 -20.41 7.65 -12.60
CA ASP A 667 -19.34 7.89 -11.65
C ASP A 667 -18.24 6.82 -11.88
N PRO A 668 -17.08 7.19 -12.45
CA PRO A 668 -16.04 6.23 -12.80
C PRO A 668 -15.28 5.75 -11.55
N VAL A 669 -14.88 4.48 -11.52
CA VAL A 669 -14.08 3.94 -10.41
C VAL A 669 -12.95 3.03 -10.86
N HIS A 670 -11.71 3.30 -10.41
CA HIS A 670 -10.61 2.34 -10.50
C HIS A 670 -10.66 1.33 -9.36
N LEU A 671 -11.11 0.10 -9.68
CA LEU A 671 -11.20 -0.98 -8.69
C LEU A 671 -10.02 -1.97 -8.75
N GLY A 672 -8.97 -1.65 -9.51
CA GLY A 672 -7.74 -2.42 -9.51
C GLY A 672 -6.80 -2.03 -8.36
N MET A 673 -5.86 -2.91 -8.02
CA MET A 673 -4.91 -2.69 -6.90
C MET A 673 -3.63 -1.96 -7.34
N MET A 674 -3.49 -1.60 -8.62
CA MET A 674 -2.40 -0.75 -9.10
C MET A 674 -2.52 0.67 -8.52
N GLY A 675 -1.39 1.34 -8.29
CA GLY A 675 -1.38 2.73 -7.84
C GLY A 675 -1.94 3.69 -8.91
N GLU A 676 -2.82 4.60 -8.51
CA GLU A 676 -3.55 5.52 -9.39
C GLU A 676 -2.63 6.48 -10.18
N LEU A 677 -1.43 6.77 -9.67
CA LEU A 677 -0.44 7.60 -10.37
C LEU A 677 0.24 6.87 -11.54
N ALA A 678 0.16 5.53 -11.58
CA ALA A 678 0.70 4.71 -12.66
C ALA A 678 -0.31 4.44 -13.79
N LEU A 679 -1.54 4.96 -13.67
CA LEU A 679 -2.53 4.84 -14.74
C LEU A 679 -2.08 5.61 -16.00
N PRO A 680 -2.37 5.10 -17.20
CA PRO A 680 -2.17 5.83 -18.45
C PRO A 680 -2.92 7.18 -18.45
N ALA A 681 -2.53 8.11 -19.33
CA ALA A 681 -3.00 9.49 -19.32
C ALA A 681 -4.54 9.62 -19.29
N VAL A 682 -5.26 8.85 -20.12
CA VAL A 682 -6.73 8.97 -20.22
C VAL A 682 -7.43 8.33 -19.02
N ALA A 683 -7.00 7.13 -18.61
CA ALA A 683 -7.51 6.47 -17.40
C ALA A 683 -7.17 7.27 -16.12
N GLY A 684 -5.99 7.89 -16.09
CA GLY A 684 -5.54 8.77 -15.02
C GLY A 684 -6.36 10.07 -14.98
N PHE A 685 -6.75 10.63 -16.13
CA PHE A 685 -7.66 11.77 -16.18
C PHE A 685 -9.06 11.41 -15.65
N LEU A 686 -9.62 10.26 -16.08
CA LEU A 686 -10.88 9.72 -15.53
C LEU A 686 -10.82 9.60 -13.99
N GLU A 687 -9.79 8.93 -13.48
CA GLU A 687 -9.65 8.67 -12.05
C GLU A 687 -9.46 9.94 -11.21
N ARG A 688 -8.69 10.92 -11.72
CA ARG A 688 -8.34 12.12 -10.95
C ARG A 688 -9.42 13.17 -10.99
N ALA A 689 -10.06 13.38 -12.15
CA ALA A 689 -11.01 14.47 -12.34
C ALA A 689 -12.46 14.08 -12.00
N PHE A 690 -12.81 12.78 -12.02
CA PHE A 690 -14.22 12.37 -11.92
C PHE A 690 -14.49 11.29 -10.87
N ALA A 691 -13.52 10.44 -10.52
CA ALA A 691 -13.79 9.35 -9.59
C ALA A 691 -14.12 9.87 -8.18
N PRO A 692 -15.24 9.44 -7.56
CA PRO A 692 -15.64 9.88 -6.23
C PRO A 692 -14.91 9.06 -5.15
N THR A 693 -13.59 8.99 -5.21
CA THR A 693 -12.75 8.18 -4.32
C THR A 693 -11.57 9.01 -3.80
N TYR A 694 -11.06 8.66 -2.62
CA TYR A 694 -9.80 9.20 -2.14
C TYR A 694 -8.89 8.08 -1.61
N LEU A 695 -7.60 8.41 -1.49
CA LEU A 695 -6.56 7.53 -0.99
C LEU A 695 -5.94 8.14 0.27
N PHE A 696 -6.09 7.45 1.41
CA PHE A 696 -5.28 7.71 2.59
C PHE A 696 -4.24 6.61 2.74
N HIS A 697 -2.95 6.99 2.69
CA HIS A 697 -1.83 6.08 2.88
C HIS A 697 -0.92 6.57 4.02
N PRO A 698 -0.45 5.70 4.93
CA PRO A 698 0.23 6.12 6.16
C PRO A 698 1.57 6.81 5.93
N SER A 699 2.20 6.59 4.76
CA SER A 699 3.41 7.32 4.33
C SER A 699 3.16 8.77 3.90
N VAL A 700 1.90 9.17 3.71
CA VAL A 700 1.46 10.55 3.42
C VAL A 700 0.30 10.88 4.36
N PRO A 701 0.59 11.16 5.65
CA PRO A 701 -0.45 11.44 6.63
C PRO A 701 -1.21 12.73 6.28
N PRO A 702 -2.55 12.77 6.42
CA PRO A 702 -3.37 13.94 6.13
C PRO A 702 -3.27 14.99 7.25
N LEU A 703 -3.15 14.53 8.50
CA LEU A 703 -3.16 15.37 9.69
C LEU A 703 -1.78 15.97 10.05
N ILE A 704 -0.74 15.63 9.29
CA ILE A 704 0.61 16.19 9.42
C ILE A 704 1.04 16.63 8.03
N SER A 705 1.37 17.91 7.84
CA SER A 705 1.82 18.38 6.53
C SER A 705 3.14 17.71 6.14
N LEU A 706 3.38 17.51 4.83
CA LEU A 706 4.65 16.96 4.36
C LEU A 706 5.85 17.83 4.73
N ARG A 707 5.66 19.14 4.89
CA ARG A 707 6.68 20.07 5.38
C ARG A 707 7.04 19.80 6.84
N GLU A 708 6.05 19.57 7.71
CA GLU A 708 6.31 19.16 9.11
C GLU A 708 7.01 17.79 9.16
N LEU A 709 6.62 16.88 8.27
CA LEU A 709 7.20 15.54 8.15
C LEU A 709 8.66 15.54 7.70
N ALA A 710 9.02 16.49 6.83
CA ALA A 710 10.39 16.73 6.38
C ALA A 710 11.33 17.21 7.50
N GLY A 711 10.78 17.63 8.65
CA GLY A 711 11.51 18.06 9.83
C GLY A 711 11.99 19.52 9.76
N THR A 712 12.14 20.13 10.94
CA THR A 712 12.60 21.52 11.14
C THR A 712 14.02 21.61 11.71
N GLY A 713 14.81 20.53 11.63
CA GLY A 713 16.11 20.40 12.30
C GLY A 713 16.05 20.05 13.79
N THR A 714 14.84 19.92 14.36
CA THR A 714 14.61 19.50 15.75
C THR A 714 13.64 18.31 15.80
N PRO A 715 13.74 17.43 16.82
CA PRO A 715 12.77 16.35 17.00
C PRO A 715 11.37 16.90 17.27
N GLN A 716 10.36 16.35 16.60
CA GLN A 716 8.95 16.67 16.85
C GLN A 716 8.17 15.42 17.22
N ARG A 717 7.17 15.60 18.08
CA ARG A 717 6.22 14.55 18.47
C ARG A 717 4.82 14.98 18.08
N PHE A 718 4.13 14.11 17.36
CA PHE A 718 2.72 14.22 17.02
C PHE A 718 1.94 13.21 17.85
N PRO A 719 0.85 13.63 18.52
CA PRO A 719 0.06 12.72 19.34
C PRO A 719 -0.68 11.69 18.48
N ARG A 720 -1.10 10.61 19.13
CA ARG A 720 -2.12 9.71 18.58
C ARG A 720 -3.41 10.49 18.41
N VAL A 721 -4.09 10.34 17.27
CA VAL A 721 -5.39 10.98 17.01
C VAL A 721 -6.47 9.90 16.89
N SER A 722 -7.53 10.02 17.69
CA SER A 722 -8.71 9.15 17.62
C SER A 722 -10.00 9.96 17.44
N VAL A 723 -10.95 9.39 16.71
CA VAL A 723 -12.35 9.83 16.61
C VAL A 723 -13.20 8.74 17.25
N GLY A 724 -13.73 9.01 18.45
CA GLY A 724 -14.33 7.98 19.30
C GLY A 724 -13.36 6.80 19.50
N ASP A 725 -13.79 5.60 19.12
CA ASP A 725 -13.01 4.37 19.26
C ASP A 725 -12.14 4.03 18.02
N VAL A 726 -12.06 4.94 17.05
CA VAL A 726 -11.25 4.80 15.82
C VAL A 726 -9.98 5.64 15.90
N VAL A 727 -8.81 5.00 15.94
CA VAL A 727 -7.51 5.66 15.82
C VAL A 727 -7.19 5.91 14.34
N VAL A 728 -7.18 7.19 13.95
CA VAL A 728 -6.91 7.63 12.57
C VAL A 728 -5.43 8.00 12.35
N GLN A 729 -4.70 8.29 13.42
CA GLN A 729 -3.26 8.53 13.40
C GLN A 729 -2.60 7.94 14.63
N ARG A 730 -1.52 7.17 14.42
CA ARG A 730 -0.63 6.70 15.49
C ARG A 730 0.24 7.85 16.01
N ALA A 731 0.62 7.79 17.28
CA ALA A 731 1.66 8.68 17.80
C ALA A 731 2.93 8.54 16.95
N ARG A 732 3.51 9.68 16.60
CA ARG A 732 4.60 9.77 15.64
C ARG A 732 5.69 10.70 16.13
N TRP A 733 6.93 10.37 15.80
CA TRP A 733 8.09 11.21 15.99
C TRP A 733 8.78 11.46 14.65
N THR A 734 9.20 12.69 14.41
CA THR A 734 10.16 13.03 13.35
C THR A 734 11.46 13.40 14.04
N VAL A 735 12.55 12.73 13.69
CA VAL A 735 13.86 12.94 14.34
C VAL A 735 14.94 13.12 13.28
N PRO A 736 15.75 14.20 13.34
CA PRO A 736 16.95 14.31 12.53
C PRO A 736 17.87 13.11 12.75
N ALA A 737 18.33 12.49 11.67
CA ALA A 737 19.03 11.21 11.77
C ALA A 737 20.41 11.32 12.44
N ASP A 738 21.01 12.52 12.40
CA ASP A 738 22.26 12.88 13.08
C ASP A 738 22.13 13.01 14.61
N GLN A 739 20.91 13.15 15.13
CA GLN A 739 20.62 13.15 16.57
C GLN A 739 20.43 11.76 17.16
N VAL A 740 20.40 10.71 16.33
CA VAL A 740 20.42 9.34 16.83
C VAL A 740 21.82 9.05 17.40
N PRO A 741 21.94 8.58 18.66
CA PRO A 741 23.24 8.23 19.24
C PRO A 741 24.07 7.37 18.30
N ALA A 742 25.25 7.86 17.93
CA ALA A 742 26.18 7.13 17.10
C ALA A 742 26.93 6.08 17.93
N ARG A 743 27.26 4.95 17.31
CA ARG A 743 28.14 3.95 17.93
C ARG A 743 29.53 4.54 18.13
N SER A 744 29.87 4.90 19.36
CA SER A 744 31.17 5.44 19.75
C SER A 744 31.61 4.85 21.10
N GLY A 745 31.98 3.57 21.12
CA GLY A 745 32.44 2.89 22.34
C GLY A 745 31.94 1.46 22.45
N PRO A 746 32.02 0.86 23.66
CA PRO A 746 31.51 -0.48 23.94
C PRO A 746 30.00 -0.59 23.67
N ASP A 747 29.55 -1.75 23.23
CA ASP A 747 28.16 -1.96 22.81
C ASP A 747 27.15 -1.71 23.95
N GLY A 748 27.50 -2.05 25.19
CA GLY A 748 26.66 -1.78 26.37
C GLY A 748 26.43 -0.28 26.61
N GLU A 749 27.47 0.55 26.46
CA GLU A 749 27.36 2.01 26.58
C GLU A 749 26.46 2.59 25.50
N HIS A 750 26.60 2.07 24.28
CA HIS A 750 25.79 2.49 23.16
C HIS A 750 24.29 2.17 23.38
N LEU A 751 23.98 0.98 23.92
CA LEU A 751 22.60 0.63 24.28
C LEU A 751 22.02 1.56 25.37
N LEU A 752 22.83 1.94 26.38
CA LEU A 752 22.43 2.91 27.41
C LEU A 752 22.24 4.33 26.85
N ALA A 753 23.03 4.72 25.85
CA ALA A 753 22.86 5.99 25.16
C ALA A 753 21.56 6.01 24.34
N LEU A 754 21.29 4.95 23.56
CA LEU A 754 20.04 4.78 22.83
C LEU A 754 18.81 4.74 23.75
N ALA A 755 18.87 4.03 24.87
CA ALA A 755 17.79 3.96 25.85
C ALA A 755 17.53 5.34 26.49
N GLY A 756 18.60 6.07 26.83
CA GLY A 756 18.51 7.44 27.34
C GLY A 756 17.84 8.39 26.35
N TRP A 757 18.31 8.41 25.10
CA TRP A 757 17.75 9.21 24.01
C TRP A 757 16.27 8.90 23.75
N ARG A 758 15.91 7.61 23.65
CA ARG A 758 14.52 7.17 23.50
C ARG A 758 13.63 7.71 24.61
N ALA A 759 14.08 7.54 25.85
CA ALA A 759 13.28 7.89 27.00
C ALA A 759 13.23 9.41 27.22
N GLU A 760 14.14 10.20 26.65
CA GLU A 760 14.08 11.67 26.61
C GLU A 760 13.02 12.13 25.59
N LEU A 761 13.00 11.51 24.41
CA LEU A 761 12.02 11.83 23.36
C LEU A 761 10.65 11.14 23.54
N GLY A 762 10.53 10.24 24.52
CA GLY A 762 9.31 9.46 24.77
C GLY A 762 9.01 8.43 23.68
N ILE A 763 10.02 7.93 22.96
CA ILE A 763 9.86 6.92 21.90
C ILE A 763 9.61 5.53 22.53
N PRO A 764 8.60 4.75 22.07
CA PRO A 764 8.28 3.43 22.61
C PRO A 764 9.32 2.36 22.21
N GLU A 765 9.44 1.31 23.03
CA GLU A 765 10.42 0.21 22.81
C GLU A 765 10.20 -0.52 21.49
N ARG A 766 8.94 -0.65 21.08
CA ARG A 766 8.54 -1.26 19.81
C ARG A 766 7.89 -0.21 18.95
N CYS A 767 8.39 -0.06 17.73
CA CYS A 767 7.96 0.98 16.82
C CYS A 767 8.15 0.58 15.36
N PHE A 768 7.61 1.39 14.46
CA PHE A 768 7.79 1.27 13.02
C PHE A 768 8.57 2.48 12.51
N VAL A 769 9.73 2.23 11.89
CA VAL A 769 10.64 3.30 11.45
C VAL A 769 10.75 3.33 9.94
N ARG A 770 10.70 4.53 9.36
CA ARG A 770 11.06 4.78 7.96
C ARG A 770 12.00 5.97 7.87
N GLY A 771 12.98 5.88 6.97
CA GLY A 771 13.83 7.00 6.62
C GLY A 771 13.19 7.91 5.58
N TRP A 772 13.49 9.20 5.66
CA TRP A 772 13.09 10.20 4.68
C TRP A 772 14.29 11.04 4.22
N LYS A 773 14.27 11.43 2.94
CA LYS A 773 15.22 12.35 2.32
C LYS A 773 14.47 13.37 1.46
N PRO A 774 14.87 14.65 1.49
CA PRO A 774 14.41 15.64 0.52
C PRO A 774 14.67 15.17 -0.91
N GLY A 775 13.67 15.32 -1.80
CA GLY A 775 13.79 14.95 -3.23
C GLY A 775 13.78 13.46 -3.54
N ALA A 776 13.68 12.57 -2.55
CA ALA A 776 13.55 11.14 -2.82
C ALA A 776 12.18 10.82 -3.45
N GLU A 777 12.19 10.06 -4.54
CA GLU A 777 10.97 9.52 -5.11
C GLU A 777 10.16 8.77 -4.05
N LEU A 778 8.84 8.88 -4.16
CA LEU A 778 7.81 8.28 -3.31
C LEU A 778 7.78 6.72 -3.35
N GLY A 779 8.88 6.06 -3.71
CA GLY A 779 9.02 4.61 -3.89
C GLY A 779 9.46 3.83 -2.64
N LYS A 780 10.42 2.89 -2.80
CA LYS A 780 10.83 1.89 -1.79
C LYS A 780 11.25 2.46 -0.42
N ALA A 781 11.65 3.74 -0.35
CA ALA A 781 11.95 4.48 0.88
C ALA A 781 10.75 4.65 1.83
N ARG A 782 9.52 4.34 1.39
CA ARG A 782 8.29 4.51 2.18
C ARG A 782 7.96 3.39 3.17
N LYS A 783 8.49 2.17 2.99
CA LYS A 783 8.00 1.00 3.74
C LYS A 783 8.61 0.97 5.15
N PRO A 784 7.82 1.16 6.22
CA PRO A 784 8.38 1.15 7.57
C PRO A 784 8.89 -0.25 7.94
N GLY A 785 10.03 -0.30 8.61
CA GLY A 785 10.57 -1.49 9.26
C GLY A 785 10.11 -1.55 10.71
N TYR A 786 9.75 -2.74 11.18
CA TYR A 786 9.51 -2.97 12.60
C TYR A 786 10.84 -2.94 13.35
N VAL A 787 10.88 -2.24 14.49
CA VAL A 787 12.03 -2.11 15.37
C VAL A 787 11.58 -2.48 16.77
N ASP A 788 12.35 -3.36 17.40
CA ASP A 788 12.27 -3.63 18.83
C ASP A 788 13.64 -3.30 19.42
N PHE A 789 13.70 -2.32 20.32
CA PHE A 789 14.94 -1.87 20.94
C PHE A 789 15.54 -2.89 21.92
N SER A 790 14.80 -3.96 22.25
CA SER A 790 15.29 -5.13 22.97
C SER A 790 15.91 -6.18 22.04
N SER A 791 15.98 -5.93 20.72
CA SER A 791 16.62 -6.82 19.76
C SER A 791 17.85 -6.19 19.12
N TRP A 792 19.01 -6.82 19.31
CA TRP A 792 20.27 -6.37 18.71
C TRP A 792 20.19 -6.19 17.18
N HIS A 793 19.63 -7.18 16.50
CA HIS A 793 19.56 -7.20 15.04
C HIS A 793 18.61 -6.13 14.49
N LEU A 794 17.49 -5.88 15.16
CA LEU A 794 16.54 -4.84 14.75
C LEU A 794 17.09 -3.44 15.06
N VAL A 795 17.81 -3.25 16.16
CA VAL A 795 18.55 -2.00 16.45
C VAL A 795 19.62 -1.74 15.38
N ALA A 796 20.39 -2.74 14.97
CA ALA A 796 21.39 -2.58 13.90
C ALA A 796 20.75 -2.21 12.54
N LEU A 797 19.53 -2.69 12.25
CA LEU A 797 18.76 -2.27 11.08
C LEU A 797 18.27 -0.82 11.21
N PHE A 798 17.76 -0.43 12.39
CA PHE A 798 17.37 0.95 12.69
C PHE A 798 18.54 1.93 12.48
N GLU A 799 19.72 1.61 13.00
CA GLU A 799 20.92 2.45 12.83
C GLU A 799 21.35 2.56 11.35
N ARG A 800 21.14 1.51 10.53
CA ARG A 800 21.39 1.58 9.08
C ARG A 800 20.43 2.53 8.40
N GLU A 801 19.16 2.52 8.79
CA GLU A 801 18.17 3.48 8.29
C GLU A 801 18.56 4.91 8.72
N ALA A 802 19.03 5.12 9.96
CA ALA A 802 19.54 6.40 10.44
C ALA A 802 20.71 6.91 9.58
N ARG A 803 21.76 6.11 9.41
CA ARG A 803 22.95 6.49 8.61
C ARG A 803 22.64 6.78 7.15
N SER A 804 21.57 6.18 6.63
CA SER A 804 21.25 6.26 5.21
C SER A 804 20.25 7.37 4.89
N ASN A 805 19.72 8.13 5.85
CA ASN A 805 18.63 9.10 5.65
C ASN A 805 18.88 10.42 6.40
N ALA A 806 18.14 11.47 6.04
CA ALA A 806 18.25 12.78 6.70
C ALA A 806 17.35 12.87 7.93
N VAL A 807 16.15 12.29 7.84
CA VAL A 807 15.15 12.28 8.92
C VAL A 807 14.61 10.87 9.09
N LEU A 808 14.35 10.50 10.33
CA LEU A 808 13.62 9.30 10.70
C LEU A 808 12.20 9.65 11.09
N VAL A 809 11.24 8.92 10.54
CA VAL A 809 9.84 8.96 10.95
C VAL A 809 9.53 7.68 11.70
N ILE A 810 9.17 7.82 12.96
CA ILE A 810 8.94 6.72 13.90
C ILE A 810 7.47 6.74 14.27
N ASP A 811 6.75 5.66 14.02
CA ASP A 811 5.38 5.44 14.48
C ASP A 811 5.38 4.45 15.65
N GLU A 812 4.55 4.66 16.66
CA GLU A 812 4.33 3.64 17.70
C GLU A 812 3.85 2.31 17.09
N ALA A 813 4.20 1.18 17.71
CA ALA A 813 3.62 -0.11 17.35
C ALA A 813 2.22 -0.22 17.96
N LEU A 814 1.17 -0.08 17.13
CA LEU A 814 -0.22 -0.11 17.58
C LEU A 814 -1.11 -0.80 16.52
N PRO A 815 -1.70 -1.98 16.77
CA PRO A 815 -1.44 -2.83 17.92
C PRO A 815 0.04 -3.23 18.00
N ASP A 816 0.54 -3.38 19.21
CA ASP A 816 1.86 -3.93 19.46
C ASP A 816 1.78 -5.47 19.30
N PRO A 817 2.54 -6.07 18.37
CA PRO A 817 2.48 -7.51 18.13
C PRO A 817 2.83 -8.37 19.35
N LEU A 818 3.57 -7.81 20.31
CA LEU A 818 4.04 -8.49 21.52
C LEU A 818 3.34 -8.01 22.80
N ALA A 819 2.27 -7.20 22.68
CA ALA A 819 1.47 -6.83 23.85
C ALA A 819 0.69 -8.03 24.40
N GLU A 820 0.40 -7.98 25.71
CA GLU A 820 -0.49 -8.95 26.34
C GLU A 820 -1.88 -8.92 25.67
N GLY A 821 -2.44 -10.10 25.39
CA GLY A 821 -3.72 -10.22 24.66
C GLY A 821 -3.64 -9.93 23.17
N ALA A 822 -2.45 -9.68 22.59
CA ALA A 822 -2.29 -9.59 21.14
C ALA A 822 -2.58 -10.95 20.47
N PRO A 823 -3.17 -10.96 19.27
CA PRO A 823 -3.41 -12.20 18.55
C PRO A 823 -2.09 -12.89 18.18
N ALA A 824 -2.12 -14.22 18.10
CA ALA A 824 -0.94 -15.03 17.75
C ALA A 824 -0.34 -14.63 16.39
N HIS A 825 -1.17 -14.17 15.47
CA HIS A 825 -0.77 -13.61 14.19
C HIS A 825 -1.29 -12.18 14.05
N VAL A 826 -0.41 -11.27 13.59
CA VAL A 826 -0.83 -9.91 13.23
C VAL A 826 -1.83 -10.01 12.09
N THR A 827 -3.03 -9.47 12.32
CA THR A 827 -4.16 -9.52 11.40
C THR A 827 -4.62 -8.11 11.05
N GLU A 828 -5.03 -7.92 9.80
CA GLU A 828 -5.60 -6.69 9.27
C GLU A 828 -6.87 -7.04 8.49
N TYR A 829 -7.90 -6.25 8.72
CA TYR A 829 -9.20 -6.39 8.08
C TYR A 829 -9.39 -5.26 7.07
N HIS A 830 -10.02 -5.57 5.95
CA HIS A 830 -10.55 -4.59 5.02
C HIS A 830 -12.07 -4.57 5.14
N VAL A 831 -12.59 -3.51 5.76
CA VAL A 831 -14.02 -3.29 5.97
C VAL A 831 -14.47 -2.14 5.08
N GLU A 832 -15.48 -2.38 4.25
CA GLU A 832 -16.11 -1.31 3.47
C GLU A 832 -17.17 -0.60 4.31
N ILE A 833 -17.15 0.73 4.35
CA ILE A 833 -18.15 1.55 5.03
C ILE A 833 -18.80 2.45 3.98
N GLY A 834 -20.11 2.40 3.90
CA GLY A 834 -20.88 3.21 2.97
C GLY A 834 -22.22 3.65 3.53
N VAL A 835 -23.01 4.28 2.67
CA VAL A 835 -24.38 4.70 2.96
C VAL A 835 -25.33 4.07 1.95
N SER A 836 -26.40 3.44 2.46
CA SER A 836 -27.55 3.07 1.64
C SER A 836 -28.57 4.20 1.64
N ARG A 837 -29.35 4.28 0.54
CA ARG A 837 -30.54 5.14 0.48
C ARG A 837 -31.70 4.45 1.17
#